data_AF-A0A2L2WVL8-F1
#
_entry.id   AF-A0A2L2WVL8-F1
#
_cell.length_a   1.000
_cell.length_b   1.000
_cell.length_c   1.000
_cell.angle_alpha   90.00
_cell.angle_beta   90.00
_cell.angle_gamma   90.00
#
_symmetry.space_group_name_H-M   'P 1'
#
loop_
_entity.id
_entity.type
_entity.pdbx_description
1 polymer ?
#
loop_
_entity_poly.entity_id
_entity_poly.type
_entity_poly.pdbx_seq_one_letter_code
_entity_poly.pdbx_strand_id
1 'polypeptide(L)'
;MVGCQDDWLAGTDGTGIGTIHATVDFRPMDTGLVGKSRAAGDAIKSITNLYVLLYDYDTGSLVRSEEITAGKYELKDVERSDADAENGHTAESQTKQASFSLKDIPYGKYRMYVVANMPDFLSNHKDDIQTVDGLKSVRLVWNNDTAKVADNGEMLGYFTANTANQPEDDPLVINSKNMNLHAWLRRAASKITIAYDGTALKEGVFVYLKSVQIKDIPAECYLGKANNVGGEGYTLNCPTGTDKEISAKMLDGQKIKYYQGEEEPTEFNSSYSGPRLTAGNPKYGSHDEKAPALYFYENMQGEGKDKRQDGNKDGVLDAPGLPDDTTYVLKDDKPYGTYIEVVAHYESINSEKLGSGNIIYRFMLGQDVLKDYNAKRNCHYKLTLKFKNFANDVDWHIEYEEPDPGVVTVDPYYISYLYNHSMMYPVKINTGGRKIEYIKATIKDNRWAPHNANHEVYYYQMDKPGENQWNGFLSLHKTSKLVITGTKPFTALSNKAEYVDSIPAQGVRTYKDFSIGTHTTENSEDDDTYRVEKLEGEEHTYNVFLPMYTRAKQLIKETGYTGNNPYAAYQRKAVVEIETKLEGLDPVFKKEVTIFQVNRVVNPKGIYRSFGNNKSFHVVLKNLPQENAEKFEVFESEGPWKAYVVKETNGTGIKLREQQGMSSLSNDTIYGKTGSNIDFHIDFNQGTDNLADNRYAIIRVEYNNYTCYHLIFVRQGDKPDNLVEGGAEWYAENMRTKTQRAESPLDEGSLFKLGNWDYPIDALNNKNPKSIWTHVKPTDFKLYPADGFVIAGKPNEKKTWGEITFPSTITDGNSLFTFSDPTSDMKVASAQEYGELYKHQDIAEGYGVLYGDNAVEVGEHINDVYGYDYEHSGTGRGMRGCFVYNKETGKNLFFPIGASGYGHRKEKENGILRYAGQTAEFESSNVAVYPNGVNDVPLFYDVYKRPGAIYWAREWYKDTGSNSISPDPVVGWDFNYYTFDFFPITHFSTGGRKDACFVRCVRKK
;
A
#
# COMPACT_ATOMS: atom_id res chain seq x y z
N MET A 1 -51.60 -63.36 44.30
CA MET A 1 -52.35 -63.33 45.58
C MET A 1 -52.32 -61.88 46.08
N VAL A 2 -53.26 -61.50 46.96
CA VAL A 2 -53.43 -60.15 47.56
C VAL A 2 -52.09 -59.45 47.84
N GLY A 3 -51.87 -58.16 47.53
CA GLY A 3 -52.82 -57.13 47.09
C GLY A 3 -53.16 -56.11 48.19
N CYS A 4 -52.15 -55.52 48.81
CA CYS A 4 -52.31 -54.38 49.71
C CYS A 4 -51.92 -53.10 48.97
N GLN A 5 -52.86 -52.16 48.97
CA GLN A 5 -52.75 -50.80 48.46
C GLN A 5 -52.54 -49.91 49.70
N ASP A 6 -51.38 -49.25 49.80
CA ASP A 6 -51.23 -48.11 50.71
C ASP A 6 -51.74 -46.87 49.98
N ASP A 7 -52.76 -46.22 50.54
CA ASP A 7 -53.39 -45.05 49.92
C ASP A 7 -52.45 -43.85 49.95
N TRP A 8 -52.21 -43.26 48.78
CA TRP A 8 -51.57 -41.95 48.68
C TRP A 8 -52.54 -40.88 49.19
N LEU A 9 -52.44 -40.55 50.48
CA LEU A 9 -53.25 -39.53 51.12
C LEU A 9 -53.07 -38.17 50.44
N ALA A 10 -54.15 -37.67 49.84
CA ALA A 10 -54.21 -36.32 49.31
C ALA A 10 -54.36 -35.30 50.45
N GLY A 11 -53.54 -34.24 50.42
CA GLY A 11 -53.71 -33.06 51.25
C GLY A 11 -52.87 -33.03 52.52
N THR A 12 -51.73 -32.35 52.45
CA THR A 12 -51.28 -31.42 53.50
C THR A 12 -50.24 -30.49 52.91
N ASP A 13 -50.40 -29.19 53.12
CA ASP A 13 -49.36 -28.21 52.81
C ASP A 13 -48.19 -28.43 53.78
N GLY A 14 -47.13 -29.05 53.28
CA GLY A 14 -46.03 -29.51 54.11
C GLY A 14 -45.28 -28.33 54.72
N THR A 15 -45.46 -28.07 56.02
CA THR A 15 -44.77 -27.02 56.79
C THR A 15 -43.30 -27.35 57.03
N GLY A 16 -42.53 -27.40 55.94
CA GLY A 16 -41.09 -27.61 55.92
C GLY A 16 -40.32 -26.37 55.47
N ILE A 17 -39.02 -26.36 55.77
CA ILE A 17 -38.05 -25.39 55.25
C ILE A 17 -36.94 -26.13 54.50
N GLY A 18 -36.64 -25.66 53.30
CA GLY A 18 -35.59 -26.14 52.42
C GLY A 18 -34.37 -25.24 52.42
N THR A 19 -33.23 -25.83 52.09
CA THR A 19 -32.03 -25.14 51.60
C THR A 19 -31.97 -25.30 50.08
N ILE A 20 -31.87 -24.17 49.38
CA ILE A 20 -31.59 -24.15 47.95
C ILE A 20 -30.07 -24.06 47.77
N HIS A 21 -29.51 -24.95 46.97
CA HIS A 21 -28.21 -24.80 46.35
C HIS A 21 -28.45 -24.22 44.94
N ALA A 22 -28.05 -22.98 44.72
CA ALA A 22 -28.35 -22.24 43.51
C ALA A 22 -27.11 -22.19 42.61
N THR A 23 -27.29 -22.58 41.35
CA THR A 23 -26.30 -22.41 40.29
C THR A 23 -26.88 -21.45 39.25
N VAL A 24 -26.12 -20.40 38.93
CA VAL A 24 -26.54 -19.32 38.03
C VAL A 24 -25.51 -19.19 36.93
N ASP A 25 -25.91 -19.55 35.72
CA ASP A 25 -25.06 -19.61 34.54
C ASP A 25 -25.33 -18.42 33.62
N PHE A 26 -24.28 -17.77 33.12
CA PHE A 26 -24.40 -16.85 32.00
C PHE A 26 -24.81 -17.64 30.76
N ARG A 27 -26.01 -17.35 30.25
CA ARG A 27 -26.43 -17.89 28.95
C ARG A 27 -25.52 -17.30 27.88
N PRO A 28 -24.76 -18.12 27.14
CA PRO A 28 -23.92 -17.60 26.08
C PRO A 28 -24.75 -16.79 25.10
N MET A 29 -24.16 -15.74 24.54
CA MET A 29 -24.83 -14.97 23.50
C MET A 29 -25.21 -15.87 22.32
N ASP A 30 -26.46 -15.76 21.86
CA ASP A 30 -26.91 -16.37 20.59
C ASP A 30 -26.10 -15.75 19.43
N THR A 31 -25.63 -16.55 18.46
CA THR A 31 -25.07 -15.96 17.23
C THR A 31 -26.16 -15.35 16.35
N GLY A 32 -26.10 -14.04 16.11
CA GLY A 32 -26.77 -13.45 14.94
C GLY A 32 -26.01 -13.77 13.65
N LEU A 33 -26.08 -12.83 12.69
CA LEU A 33 -25.26 -12.77 11.46
C LEU A 33 -23.74 -13.00 11.73
N VAL A 34 -22.85 -13.19 10.72
CA VAL A 34 -21.40 -13.47 10.94
C VAL A 34 -20.39 -12.36 10.47
N GLY A 35 -19.38 -12.04 11.36
CA GLY A 35 -16.84 -9.96 11.81
C GLY A 35 -16.18 -9.43 13.17
N LYS A 36 -15.47 -8.26 13.12
CA LYS A 36 -14.76 -7.66 14.29
C LYS A 36 -14.69 -6.12 14.25
N SER A 37 -15.38 -5.42 15.17
CA SER A 37 -15.32 -3.96 15.34
C SER A 37 -14.35 -3.52 16.47
N ARG A 38 -14.68 -2.73 17.53
CA ARG A 38 -13.62 -2.03 18.36
C ARG A 38 -13.69 -1.78 19.89
N ALA A 39 -14.66 -2.23 20.68
CA ALA A 39 -14.55 -2.32 22.16
C ALA A 39 -14.49 -3.78 22.64
N ALA A 40 -13.50 -4.19 23.45
CA ALA A 40 -13.19 -5.62 23.76
C ALA A 40 -14.45 -6.52 23.92
N GLY A 41 -14.50 -7.63 23.17
CA GLY A 41 -15.72 -8.42 22.98
C GLY A 41 -16.29 -9.11 24.23
N ASP A 42 -15.53 -9.08 25.32
CA ASP A 42 -15.84 -9.60 26.65
C ASP A 42 -16.14 -8.51 27.70
N ALA A 43 -16.37 -7.25 27.29
CA ALA A 43 -16.59 -6.11 28.20
C ALA A 43 -17.77 -6.28 29.19
N ILE A 44 -18.85 -6.97 28.79
CA ILE A 44 -20.02 -7.30 29.64
C ILE A 44 -20.07 -8.79 30.00
N LYS A 45 -18.92 -9.36 30.38
CA LYS A 45 -18.74 -10.80 30.70
C LYS A 45 -18.49 -11.09 32.19
N SER A 46 -18.67 -10.13 33.08
CA SER A 46 -18.45 -10.25 34.53
C SER A 46 -19.75 -10.34 35.34
N ILE A 47 -19.69 -11.01 36.50
CA ILE A 47 -20.70 -10.91 37.58
C ILE A 47 -20.07 -10.08 38.70
N THR A 48 -20.71 -8.98 39.07
CA THR A 48 -20.24 -8.04 40.10
C THR A 48 -21.11 -8.06 41.36
N ASN A 49 -22.42 -8.26 41.19
CA ASN A 49 -23.41 -8.41 42.27
C ASN A 49 -24.54 -9.35 41.81
N LEU A 50 -25.28 -9.90 42.77
CA LEU A 50 -26.39 -10.83 42.57
C LEU A 50 -27.50 -10.59 43.61
N TYR A 51 -28.73 -10.48 43.13
CA TYR A 51 -29.94 -10.34 43.95
C TYR A 51 -30.93 -11.44 43.58
N VAL A 52 -31.58 -12.06 44.58
CA VAL A 52 -32.60 -13.08 44.36
C VAL A 52 -33.95 -12.60 44.86
N LEU A 53 -35.00 -12.91 44.09
CA LEU A 53 -36.39 -12.58 44.38
C LEU A 53 -37.26 -13.85 44.30
N LEU A 54 -38.15 -14.03 45.26
CA LEU A 54 -39.04 -15.19 45.38
C LEU A 54 -40.48 -14.70 45.50
N TYR A 55 -41.29 -15.00 44.48
CA TYR A 55 -42.71 -14.66 44.39
C TYR A 55 -43.56 -15.89 44.65
N ASP A 56 -44.64 -15.73 45.39
CA ASP A 56 -45.67 -16.76 45.49
C ASP A 56 -46.31 -17.01 44.12
N TYR A 57 -46.53 -18.27 43.76
CA TYR A 57 -47.00 -18.61 42.42
C TYR A 57 -48.47 -18.25 42.19
N ASP A 58 -49.33 -18.50 43.17
CA ASP A 58 -50.78 -18.42 43.03
C ASP A 58 -51.29 -16.96 43.23
N THR A 59 -50.58 -16.12 43.99
CA THR A 59 -50.89 -14.68 44.20
C THR A 59 -49.97 -13.72 43.44
N GLY A 60 -48.84 -14.19 42.89
CA GLY A 60 -47.87 -13.37 42.14
C GLY A 60 -47.09 -12.33 42.97
N SER A 61 -47.27 -12.31 44.29
CA SER A 61 -46.70 -11.30 45.21
C SER A 61 -45.31 -11.70 45.72
N LEU A 62 -44.44 -10.71 45.96
CA LEU A 62 -43.10 -10.92 46.51
C LEU A 62 -43.15 -11.45 47.96
N VAL A 63 -42.53 -12.60 48.21
CA VAL A 63 -42.45 -13.26 49.52
C VAL A 63 -41.09 -13.05 50.20
N ARG A 64 -40.00 -13.06 49.42
CA ARG A 64 -38.63 -12.84 49.91
C ARG A 64 -37.76 -12.21 48.83
N SER A 65 -36.87 -11.31 49.22
CA SER A 65 -35.75 -10.86 48.40
C SER A 65 -34.47 -10.77 49.24
N GLU A 66 -33.32 -11.06 48.64
CA GLU A 66 -32.02 -11.10 49.34
C GLU A 66 -30.85 -10.75 48.40
N GLU A 67 -29.87 -10.00 48.90
CA GLU A 67 -28.59 -9.79 48.22
C GLU A 67 -27.61 -10.93 48.54
N ILE A 68 -27.05 -11.54 47.51
CA ILE A 68 -25.98 -12.53 47.63
C ILE A 68 -24.64 -11.78 47.70
N THR A 69 -24.42 -11.09 48.83
CA THR A 69 -23.23 -10.27 49.11
C THR A 69 -21.93 -10.98 48.72
N ALA A 70 -20.97 -10.25 48.14
CA ALA A 70 -19.68 -10.79 47.71
C ALA A 70 -19.02 -11.70 48.76
N GLY A 71 -18.54 -12.87 48.32
CA GLY A 71 -18.01 -13.92 49.21
C GLY A 71 -19.05 -14.92 49.73
N LYS A 72 -20.36 -14.72 49.51
CA LYS A 72 -21.40 -15.76 49.68
C LYS A 72 -21.65 -16.59 48.41
N TYR A 73 -21.02 -16.22 47.29
CA TYR A 73 -21.07 -16.96 46.03
C TYR A 73 -19.66 -17.22 45.50
N GLU A 74 -19.47 -18.39 44.88
CA GLU A 74 -18.26 -18.76 44.16
C GLU A 74 -18.42 -18.45 42.67
N LEU A 75 -17.35 -17.99 42.01
CA LEU A 75 -17.31 -17.78 40.55
C LEU A 75 -16.30 -18.70 39.89
N LYS A 76 -16.68 -19.26 38.72
CA LYS A 76 -15.77 -19.96 37.80
C LYS A 76 -16.17 -19.70 36.34
N ASP A 77 -15.25 -19.98 35.43
CA ASP A 77 -15.54 -20.08 34.00
C ASP A 77 -16.02 -21.50 33.66
N VAL A 78 -16.96 -21.60 32.73
CA VAL A 78 -17.56 -22.85 32.26
C VAL A 78 -17.61 -22.85 30.74
N GLU A 79 -17.06 -23.90 30.12
CA GLU A 79 -17.15 -24.14 28.68
C GLU A 79 -18.62 -24.24 28.22
N ARG A 80 -18.93 -23.73 27.03
CA ARG A 80 -20.26 -23.76 26.43
C ARG A 80 -20.28 -24.45 25.08
N SER A 81 -21.42 -25.02 24.78
CA SER A 81 -21.75 -25.68 23.52
C SER A 81 -22.91 -24.97 22.82
N ASP A 82 -23.15 -25.34 21.57
CA ASP A 82 -24.33 -24.92 20.81
C ASP A 82 -25.67 -25.25 21.51
N ALA A 83 -25.69 -26.27 22.38
CA ALA A 83 -26.88 -26.65 23.15
C ALA A 83 -27.19 -25.72 24.34
N ASP A 84 -26.25 -24.83 24.71
CA ASP A 84 -26.42 -23.83 25.77
C ASP A 84 -27.03 -22.51 25.26
N ALA A 85 -27.03 -22.30 23.93
CA ALA A 85 -27.64 -21.14 23.27
C ALA A 85 -29.16 -21.34 23.05
N GLU A 86 -29.92 -20.26 22.87
CA GLU A 86 -31.35 -20.35 22.52
C GLU A 86 -31.58 -20.64 21.04
N ASN A 87 -30.75 -20.09 20.16
CA ASN A 87 -30.81 -20.33 18.72
C ASN A 87 -30.08 -21.61 18.26
N GLY A 88 -29.48 -22.37 19.19
CA GLY A 88 -28.67 -23.55 18.88
C GLY A 88 -27.26 -23.27 18.34
N HIS A 89 -26.75 -22.04 18.49
CA HIS A 89 -25.41 -21.64 18.04
C HIS A 89 -24.74 -20.68 19.04
N THR A 90 -23.66 -21.13 19.70
CA THR A 90 -22.99 -20.31 20.73
C THR A 90 -22.04 -19.27 20.13
N ALA A 91 -22.10 -18.04 20.65
CA ALA A 91 -21.15 -16.97 20.35
C ALA A 91 -20.08 -16.75 21.45
N GLU A 92 -20.22 -17.43 22.60
CA GLU A 92 -19.26 -17.39 23.71
C GLU A 92 -18.81 -18.82 24.05
N SER A 93 -17.53 -19.11 23.85
CA SER A 93 -16.92 -20.43 24.10
C SER A 93 -16.88 -20.81 25.58
N GLN A 94 -16.74 -19.81 26.45
CA GLN A 94 -16.81 -19.93 27.91
C GLN A 94 -17.70 -18.82 28.46
N THR A 95 -18.42 -19.04 29.56
CA THR A 95 -19.07 -17.97 30.32
C THR A 95 -18.95 -18.18 31.84
N LYS A 96 -19.30 -17.16 32.64
CA LYS A 96 -19.27 -17.25 34.10
C LYS A 96 -20.43 -18.10 34.64
N GLN A 97 -20.13 -18.91 35.65
CA GLN A 97 -21.12 -19.54 36.53
C GLN A 97 -20.90 -19.03 37.95
N ALA A 98 -21.98 -18.64 38.63
CA ALA A 98 -22.01 -18.35 40.05
C ALA A 98 -22.72 -19.47 40.81
N SER A 99 -22.19 -19.86 41.97
CA SER A 99 -22.79 -20.89 42.84
C SER A 99 -22.91 -20.38 44.28
N PHE A 100 -24.10 -20.50 44.87
CA PHE A 100 -24.38 -20.07 46.24
C PHE A 100 -25.46 -20.94 46.92
N SER A 101 -25.89 -20.59 48.13
CA SER A 101 -26.98 -21.31 48.80
C SER A 101 -27.85 -20.40 49.65
N LEU A 102 -29.17 -20.60 49.56
CA LEU A 102 -30.20 -19.91 50.35
C LEU A 102 -30.79 -20.87 51.37
N LYS A 103 -30.90 -20.43 52.61
CA LYS A 103 -31.48 -21.22 53.71
C LYS A 103 -32.86 -20.72 54.09
N ASP A 104 -33.61 -21.58 54.76
CA ASP A 104 -34.88 -21.25 55.41
C ASP A 104 -35.92 -20.74 54.41
N ILE A 105 -35.99 -21.39 53.25
CA ILE A 105 -37.03 -21.16 52.23
C ILE A 105 -38.20 -22.11 52.54
N PRO A 106 -39.43 -21.61 52.77
CA PRO A 106 -40.57 -22.49 53.00
C PRO A 106 -40.86 -23.40 51.81
N TYR A 107 -41.49 -24.55 52.06
CA TYR A 107 -42.07 -25.36 50.99
C TYR A 107 -43.31 -24.66 50.41
N GLY A 108 -43.50 -24.78 49.09
CA GLY A 108 -44.57 -24.09 48.36
C GLY A 108 -44.37 -24.11 46.84
N LYS A 109 -45.21 -23.36 46.12
CA LYS A 109 -45.02 -23.07 44.70
C LYS A 109 -44.57 -21.62 44.53
N TYR A 110 -43.53 -21.39 43.74
CA TYR A 110 -42.98 -20.05 43.56
C TYR A 110 -42.69 -19.73 42.09
N ARG A 111 -42.46 -18.46 41.81
CA ARG A 111 -41.60 -18.01 40.70
C ARG A 111 -40.37 -17.37 41.33
N MET A 112 -39.18 -17.74 40.88
CA MET A 112 -37.92 -17.33 41.52
C MET A 112 -36.97 -16.76 40.50
N TYR A 113 -36.43 -15.57 40.77
CA TYR A 113 -35.64 -14.77 39.85
C TYR A 113 -34.28 -14.42 40.43
N VAL A 114 -33.32 -14.17 39.55
CA VAL A 114 -32.00 -13.59 39.85
C VAL A 114 -31.74 -12.39 38.96
N VAL A 115 -31.31 -11.29 39.57
CA VAL A 115 -30.84 -10.07 38.92
C VAL A 115 -29.33 -9.95 39.14
N ALA A 116 -28.58 -9.55 38.13
CA ALA A 116 -27.12 -9.36 38.21
C ALA A 116 -26.68 -8.01 37.65
N ASN A 117 -25.56 -7.50 38.18
CA ASN A 117 -24.90 -6.25 37.78
C ASN A 117 -25.75 -4.97 37.95
N MET A 118 -26.67 -4.95 38.91
CA MET A 118 -27.44 -3.76 39.30
C MET A 118 -27.14 -3.43 40.77
N PRO A 119 -26.15 -2.57 41.08
CA PRO A 119 -25.83 -2.23 42.47
C PRO A 119 -27.01 -1.55 43.17
N ASP A 120 -27.14 -1.78 44.48
CA ASP A 120 -28.18 -1.21 45.35
C ASP A 120 -29.63 -1.52 44.92
N PHE A 121 -29.83 -2.58 44.11
CA PHE A 121 -31.11 -2.93 43.46
C PHE A 121 -32.32 -2.98 44.41
N LEU A 122 -32.20 -3.68 45.54
CA LEU A 122 -33.31 -3.85 46.49
C LEU A 122 -33.68 -2.57 47.26
N SER A 123 -32.76 -1.61 47.35
CA SER A 123 -33.03 -0.27 47.90
C SER A 123 -33.65 0.66 46.85
N ASN A 124 -33.19 0.58 45.60
CA ASN A 124 -33.60 1.48 44.53
C ASN A 124 -34.96 1.11 43.91
N HIS A 125 -35.27 -0.19 43.83
CA HIS A 125 -36.48 -0.71 43.16
C HIS A 125 -37.48 -1.38 44.10
N LYS A 126 -37.36 -1.15 45.41
CA LYS A 126 -38.11 -1.85 46.46
C LYS A 126 -39.63 -1.94 46.19
N ASP A 127 -40.23 -0.85 45.73
CA ASP A 127 -41.67 -0.76 45.50
C ASP A 127 -42.07 -1.22 44.08
N ASP A 128 -41.14 -1.19 43.11
CA ASP A 128 -41.32 -1.72 41.74
C ASP A 128 -41.42 -3.26 41.75
N ILE A 129 -40.54 -3.92 42.51
CA ILE A 129 -40.34 -5.38 42.48
C ILE A 129 -41.43 -6.20 43.19
N GLN A 130 -42.53 -5.59 43.63
CA GLN A 130 -43.57 -6.27 44.43
C GLN A 130 -44.33 -7.36 43.65
N THR A 131 -44.30 -7.32 42.31
CA THR A 131 -44.80 -8.37 41.42
C THR A 131 -43.75 -8.74 40.36
N VAL A 132 -43.91 -9.92 39.73
CA VAL A 132 -43.07 -10.34 38.60
C VAL A 132 -43.16 -9.37 37.42
N ASP A 133 -44.35 -8.82 37.15
CA ASP A 133 -44.54 -7.85 36.06
C ASP A 133 -43.77 -6.55 36.34
N GLY A 134 -43.83 -6.05 37.59
CA GLY A 134 -43.07 -4.89 38.06
C GLY A 134 -41.55 -5.09 37.98
N LEU A 135 -41.05 -6.25 38.44
CA LEU A 135 -39.64 -6.65 38.28
C LEU A 135 -39.21 -6.62 36.80
N LYS A 136 -40.00 -7.22 35.90
CA LYS A 136 -39.70 -7.21 34.47
C LYS A 136 -39.80 -5.80 33.86
N SER A 137 -40.59 -4.91 34.45
CA SER A 137 -40.78 -3.51 34.05
C SER A 137 -39.72 -2.53 34.59
N VAL A 138 -38.75 -2.97 35.42
CA VAL A 138 -37.67 -2.10 35.92
C VAL A 138 -36.93 -1.45 34.75
N ARG A 139 -36.78 -0.12 34.82
CA ARG A 139 -36.18 0.74 33.81
C ARG A 139 -34.65 0.76 33.93
N LEU A 140 -33.98 0.34 32.87
CA LEU A 140 -32.54 0.48 32.65
C LEU A 140 -32.26 1.72 31.78
N VAL A 141 -31.07 2.32 31.91
CA VAL A 141 -30.70 3.59 31.25
C VAL A 141 -29.30 3.47 30.68
N TRP A 142 -29.16 3.70 29.38
CA TRP A 142 -27.94 3.40 28.63
C TRP A 142 -26.77 4.31 29.04
N ASN A 143 -25.69 3.72 29.54
CA ASN A 143 -24.45 4.42 29.80
C ASN A 143 -23.62 4.51 28.51
N ASN A 144 -23.72 5.66 27.85
CA ASN A 144 -23.02 5.93 26.59
C ASN A 144 -21.54 6.36 26.76
N ASP A 145 -21.01 6.36 27.99
CA ASP A 145 -19.59 6.59 28.24
C ASP A 145 -18.77 5.40 27.71
N THR A 146 -17.94 5.64 26.70
CA THR A 146 -17.12 4.61 26.05
C THR A 146 -16.05 4.02 26.96
N ALA A 147 -15.71 4.67 28.09
CA ALA A 147 -14.84 4.11 29.12
C ALA A 147 -15.57 3.17 30.11
N LYS A 148 -16.92 3.16 30.10
CA LYS A 148 -17.77 2.45 31.07
C LYS A 148 -18.74 1.44 30.43
N VAL A 149 -18.36 0.85 29.30
CA VAL A 149 -19.17 -0.13 28.56
C VAL A 149 -19.68 -1.28 29.44
N ALA A 150 -18.87 -1.69 30.43
CA ALA A 150 -19.17 -2.74 31.40
C ALA A 150 -20.37 -2.45 32.31
N ASP A 151 -20.75 -1.18 32.49
CA ASP A 151 -21.89 -0.78 33.31
C ASP A 151 -23.23 -1.20 32.66
N ASN A 152 -23.27 -1.29 31.32
CA ASN A 152 -24.42 -1.82 30.55
C ASN A 152 -24.46 -3.37 30.56
N GLY A 153 -24.10 -3.96 31.71
CA GLY A 153 -23.94 -5.38 31.93
C GLY A 153 -25.10 -6.02 32.68
N GLU A 154 -26.25 -5.34 32.81
CA GLU A 154 -27.39 -5.75 33.63
C GLU A 154 -28.06 -7.02 33.09
N MET A 155 -28.46 -7.93 33.98
CA MET A 155 -28.99 -9.24 33.58
C MET A 155 -30.15 -9.70 34.45
N LEU A 156 -31.08 -10.46 33.85
CA LEU A 156 -32.18 -11.15 34.51
C LEU A 156 -32.17 -12.64 34.16
N GLY A 157 -32.54 -13.49 35.12
CA GLY A 157 -32.78 -14.91 34.92
C GLY A 157 -33.83 -15.44 35.88
N TYR A 158 -34.39 -16.62 35.60
CA TYR A 158 -35.32 -17.34 36.47
C TYR A 158 -34.79 -18.74 36.79
N PHE A 159 -35.19 -19.27 37.95
CA PHE A 159 -34.74 -20.58 38.43
C PHE A 159 -35.69 -21.71 38.03
N THR A 160 -35.09 -22.81 37.57
CA THR A 160 -35.74 -24.07 37.20
C THR A 160 -35.22 -25.21 38.08
N ALA A 161 -36.03 -26.25 38.28
CA ALA A 161 -35.64 -27.42 39.09
C ALA A 161 -34.64 -28.34 38.36
N ASN A 162 -34.56 -28.21 37.03
CA ASN A 162 -33.71 -28.97 36.13
C ASN A 162 -32.83 -28.01 35.31
N THR A 163 -31.71 -28.49 34.75
CA THR A 163 -30.87 -27.70 33.81
C THR A 163 -31.49 -27.54 32.41
N ALA A 164 -32.56 -28.28 32.10
CA ALA A 164 -33.31 -28.14 30.85
C ALA A 164 -34.24 -26.92 30.89
N ASN A 165 -34.58 -26.37 29.71
CA ASN A 165 -35.49 -25.22 29.56
C ASN A 165 -36.94 -25.59 29.98
N GLN A 166 -37.24 -25.47 31.28
CA GLN A 166 -38.60 -25.39 31.81
C GLN A 166 -39.18 -23.98 31.47
N PRO A 167 -40.44 -23.85 31.02
CA PRO A 167 -41.10 -22.56 30.84
C PRO A 167 -41.06 -21.67 32.09
N GLU A 168 -40.88 -20.36 31.88
CA GLU A 168 -40.82 -19.36 32.97
C GLU A 168 -42.14 -19.27 33.78
N ASP A 169 -43.26 -19.60 33.13
CA ASP A 169 -44.59 -19.58 33.74
C ASP A 169 -44.94 -20.84 34.53
N ASP A 170 -44.12 -21.91 34.48
CA ASP A 170 -44.36 -23.13 35.26
C ASP A 170 -43.99 -22.93 36.75
N PRO A 171 -44.75 -23.50 37.70
CA PRO A 171 -44.47 -23.34 39.13
C PRO A 171 -43.17 -24.05 39.54
N LEU A 172 -42.25 -23.29 40.15
CA LEU A 172 -41.12 -23.86 40.88
C LEU A 172 -41.62 -24.44 42.21
N VAL A 173 -41.75 -25.76 42.27
CA VAL A 173 -42.24 -26.48 43.46
C VAL A 173 -41.08 -26.76 44.41
N ILE A 174 -41.07 -26.11 45.57
CA ILE A 174 -40.13 -26.39 46.66
C ILE A 174 -40.80 -27.32 47.67
N ASN A 175 -40.28 -28.54 47.82
CA ASN A 175 -40.92 -29.60 48.64
C ASN A 175 -39.93 -30.52 49.38
N SER A 176 -38.63 -30.22 49.34
CA SER A 176 -37.60 -31.08 49.93
C SER A 176 -36.48 -30.29 50.59
N LYS A 177 -35.77 -30.94 51.53
CA LYS A 177 -34.87 -30.28 52.47
C LYS A 177 -33.64 -29.64 51.81
N ASN A 178 -33.14 -30.25 50.73
CA ASN A 178 -32.04 -29.73 49.93
C ASN A 178 -32.46 -29.81 48.46
N MET A 179 -32.50 -28.69 47.74
CA MET A 179 -32.80 -28.65 46.30
C MET A 179 -31.67 -27.99 45.53
N ASN A 180 -31.28 -28.57 44.40
CA ASN A 180 -30.38 -27.94 43.45
C ASN A 180 -31.23 -27.22 42.40
N LEU A 181 -31.04 -25.91 42.25
CA LEU A 181 -31.74 -25.10 41.25
C LEU A 181 -30.75 -24.47 40.28
N HIS A 182 -31.19 -24.29 39.04
CA HIS A 182 -30.40 -23.72 37.96
C HIS A 182 -31.09 -22.48 37.39
N ALA A 183 -30.35 -21.42 37.04
CA ALA A 183 -30.88 -20.24 36.34
C ALA A 183 -29.95 -19.79 35.21
N TRP A 184 -30.53 -19.50 34.04
CA TRP A 184 -29.82 -18.85 32.93
C TRP A 184 -29.97 -17.32 33.02
N LEU A 185 -28.88 -16.60 33.28
CA LEU A 185 -28.84 -15.14 33.17
C LEU A 185 -28.78 -14.70 31.71
N ARG A 186 -29.63 -13.72 31.36
CA ARG A 186 -29.71 -13.06 30.06
C ARG A 186 -29.39 -11.57 30.25
N ARG A 187 -28.43 -11.05 29.48
CA ARG A 187 -28.13 -9.61 29.43
C ARG A 187 -29.30 -8.81 28.86
N ALA A 188 -29.48 -7.58 29.32
CA ALA A 188 -30.34 -6.60 28.67
C ALA A 188 -29.70 -6.01 27.40
N ALA A 189 -28.37 -5.87 27.40
CA ALA A 189 -27.59 -5.46 26.24
C ALA A 189 -27.24 -6.63 25.29
N SER A 190 -26.98 -6.27 24.04
CA SER A 190 -26.40 -7.11 22.98
C SER A 190 -25.11 -6.48 22.47
N LYS A 191 -24.30 -7.27 21.74
CA LYS A 191 -23.08 -6.77 21.08
C LYS A 191 -23.15 -6.99 19.58
N ILE A 192 -22.70 -6.01 18.80
CA ILE A 192 -22.48 -6.14 17.36
C ILE A 192 -21.01 -5.97 17.00
N THR A 193 -20.54 -6.83 16.11
CA THR A 193 -19.19 -6.80 15.54
C THR A 193 -19.31 -6.63 14.03
N ILE A 194 -18.37 -5.94 13.37
CA ILE A 194 -18.48 -5.58 11.94
C ILE A 194 -17.22 -6.00 11.20
N ALA A 195 -17.33 -6.55 9.99
CA ALA A 195 -16.19 -6.78 9.09
C ALA A 195 -16.54 -6.40 7.64
N TYR A 196 -15.53 -6.41 6.79
CA TYR A 196 -15.55 -5.86 5.45
C TYR A 196 -14.93 -6.83 4.45
N ASP A 197 -15.56 -6.94 3.29
CA ASP A 197 -15.23 -7.92 2.27
C ASP A 197 -15.36 -7.32 0.86
N GLY A 198 -14.22 -6.89 0.31
CA GLY A 198 -14.07 -6.42 -1.07
C GLY A 198 -13.65 -7.50 -2.05
N THR A 199 -13.86 -8.80 -1.78
CA THR A 199 -13.40 -9.86 -2.72
C THR A 199 -14.13 -9.86 -4.07
N ALA A 200 -15.24 -9.14 -4.18
CA ALA A 200 -15.98 -8.91 -5.41
C ALA A 200 -15.77 -7.51 -6.02
N LEU A 201 -14.80 -6.72 -5.53
CA LEU A 201 -14.42 -5.46 -6.15
C LEU A 201 -13.78 -5.66 -7.52
N LYS A 202 -14.05 -4.74 -8.43
CA LYS A 202 -13.33 -4.58 -9.70
C LYS A 202 -11.91 -4.05 -9.43
N GLU A 203 -11.01 -4.31 -10.38
CA GLU A 203 -9.69 -3.67 -10.39
C GLU A 203 -9.84 -2.15 -10.52
N GLY A 204 -8.90 -1.39 -9.94
CA GLY A 204 -8.93 0.07 -9.88
C GLY A 204 -9.87 0.67 -8.84
N VAL A 205 -10.53 -0.15 -7.99
CA VAL A 205 -11.46 0.33 -6.95
C VAL A 205 -10.82 0.28 -5.56
N PHE A 206 -10.99 1.36 -4.80
CA PHE A 206 -10.47 1.55 -3.45
C PHE A 206 -11.59 1.99 -2.51
N VAL A 207 -11.63 1.45 -1.28
CA VAL A 207 -12.54 1.89 -0.22
C VAL A 207 -11.75 2.21 1.05
N TYR A 208 -11.69 3.48 1.42
CA TYR A 208 -10.99 4.01 2.59
C TYR A 208 -11.99 4.16 3.75
N LEU A 209 -11.94 3.26 4.74
CA LEU A 209 -12.91 3.22 5.84
C LEU A 209 -12.60 4.29 6.89
N LYS A 210 -13.49 5.29 7.05
CA LYS A 210 -13.30 6.36 8.04
C LYS A 210 -13.81 5.98 9.43
N SER A 211 -15.05 5.46 9.51
CA SER A 211 -15.66 5.04 10.77
C SER A 211 -16.84 4.09 10.59
N VAL A 212 -17.21 3.39 11.66
CA VAL A 212 -18.51 2.71 11.80
C VAL A 212 -19.17 3.10 13.11
N GLN A 213 -20.49 3.28 13.11
CA GLN A 213 -21.28 3.65 14.28
C GLN A 213 -22.55 2.80 14.36
N ILE A 214 -23.00 2.50 15.58
CA ILE A 214 -24.35 2.00 15.80
C ILE A 214 -25.25 3.20 16.10
N LYS A 215 -26.28 3.36 15.30
CA LYS A 215 -27.16 4.52 15.22
C LYS A 215 -28.54 4.15 15.76
N ASP A 216 -29.19 5.15 16.34
CA ASP A 216 -30.57 5.06 16.82
C ASP A 216 -30.80 3.86 17.76
N ILE A 217 -29.98 3.77 18.81
CA ILE A 217 -30.18 2.83 19.92
C ILE A 217 -31.23 3.37 20.91
N PRO A 218 -31.93 2.50 21.65
CA PRO A 218 -32.77 2.93 22.75
C PRO A 218 -31.92 3.46 23.91
N ALA A 219 -32.23 4.68 24.37
CA ALA A 219 -31.61 5.26 25.57
C ALA A 219 -32.04 4.55 26.87
N GLU A 220 -33.12 3.76 26.81
CA GLU A 220 -33.74 3.07 27.94
C GLU A 220 -34.23 1.69 27.49
N CYS A 221 -34.24 0.71 28.40
CA CYS A 221 -34.93 -0.55 28.16
C CYS A 221 -35.49 -1.16 29.45
N TYR A 222 -36.39 -2.15 29.30
CA TYR A 222 -36.90 -2.92 30.43
C TYR A 222 -35.98 -4.09 30.79
N LEU A 223 -35.77 -4.32 32.10
CA LEU A 223 -34.97 -5.44 32.62
C LEU A 223 -35.46 -6.83 32.14
N GLY A 224 -36.78 -7.02 31.97
CA GLY A 224 -37.35 -8.31 31.55
C GLY A 224 -38.53 -8.28 30.57
N LYS A 225 -39.09 -7.11 30.23
CA LYS A 225 -40.09 -6.98 29.15
C LYS A 225 -39.42 -6.72 27.79
N ALA A 226 -40.07 -7.12 26.71
CA ALA A 226 -39.62 -6.83 25.35
C ALA A 226 -39.60 -5.32 25.08
N ASN A 227 -38.54 -4.82 24.43
CA ASN A 227 -38.33 -3.38 24.26
C ASN A 227 -38.78 -2.89 22.86
N ASN A 228 -40.09 -2.72 22.68
CA ASN A 228 -40.73 -2.32 21.42
C ASN A 228 -40.83 -0.79 21.27
N VAL A 229 -39.70 -0.10 21.12
CA VAL A 229 -39.62 1.38 21.12
C VAL A 229 -40.59 2.01 20.11
N GLY A 230 -41.47 2.90 20.60
CA GLY A 230 -42.48 3.58 19.79
C GLY A 230 -43.72 2.73 19.43
N GLY A 231 -43.75 1.46 19.83
CA GLY A 231 -44.89 0.57 19.64
C GLY A 231 -46.03 0.79 20.64
N GLU A 232 -47.19 0.18 20.36
CA GLU A 232 -48.32 0.20 21.29
C GLU A 232 -47.93 -0.40 22.65
N GLY A 233 -48.34 0.27 23.73
CA GLY A 233 -48.03 -0.13 25.11
C GLY A 233 -46.62 0.19 25.61
N TYR A 234 -45.74 0.80 24.80
CA TYR A 234 -44.41 1.24 25.26
C TYR A 234 -44.52 2.42 26.25
N THR A 235 -43.83 2.35 27.39
CA THR A 235 -43.96 3.32 28.51
C THR A 235 -42.66 4.00 28.95
N LEU A 236 -41.52 3.63 28.38
CA LEU A 236 -40.23 4.31 28.61
C LEU A 236 -40.10 5.53 27.70
N ASN A 237 -39.08 6.36 27.91
CA ASN A 237 -38.89 7.54 27.07
C ASN A 237 -38.50 7.15 25.63
N CYS A 238 -39.20 7.72 24.64
CA CYS A 238 -38.81 7.71 23.23
C CYS A 238 -39.11 9.07 22.58
N PRO A 239 -38.40 9.45 21.50
CA PRO A 239 -38.76 10.64 20.73
C PRO A 239 -40.17 10.56 20.14
N THR A 240 -40.72 11.71 19.78
CA THR A 240 -41.95 11.82 18.98
C THR A 240 -41.82 12.94 17.93
N GLY A 241 -42.63 12.83 16.87
CA GLY A 241 -42.64 13.75 15.72
C GLY A 241 -42.84 12.98 14.41
N THR A 242 -42.40 13.60 13.31
CA THR A 242 -42.20 12.92 12.03
C THR A 242 -40.98 11.98 12.07
N ASP A 243 -40.85 11.04 11.11
CA ASP A 243 -39.75 10.07 11.08
C ASP A 243 -38.34 10.72 11.04
N LYS A 244 -38.22 11.86 10.33
CA LYS A 244 -36.99 12.68 10.26
C LYS A 244 -36.68 13.33 11.62
N GLU A 245 -37.71 13.78 12.35
CA GLU A 245 -37.56 14.29 13.71
C GLU A 245 -37.29 13.20 14.76
N ILE A 246 -37.87 12.00 14.61
CA ILE A 246 -37.63 10.86 15.50
C ILE A 246 -36.16 10.45 15.35
N SER A 247 -35.71 10.19 14.12
CA SER A 247 -34.33 9.78 13.83
C SER A 247 -33.32 10.82 14.32
N ALA A 248 -33.57 12.12 14.13
CA ALA A 248 -32.71 13.20 14.61
C ALA A 248 -32.70 13.40 16.15
N LYS A 249 -33.55 12.70 16.90
CA LYS A 249 -33.67 12.75 18.37
C LYS A 249 -33.36 11.41 19.05
N MET A 250 -33.19 10.32 18.29
CA MET A 250 -32.78 9.01 18.82
C MET A 250 -31.34 9.06 19.33
N LEU A 251 -30.98 8.14 20.24
CA LEU A 251 -29.64 8.12 20.81
C LEU A 251 -28.66 7.43 19.86
N ASP A 252 -27.59 8.13 19.50
CA ASP A 252 -26.44 7.52 18.85
C ASP A 252 -25.61 6.72 19.85
N GLY A 253 -25.35 5.46 19.52
CA GLY A 253 -24.44 4.61 20.27
C GLY A 253 -22.98 4.83 19.87
N GLN A 254 -22.16 3.88 20.30
CA GLN A 254 -20.70 3.94 20.19
C GLN A 254 -20.23 4.08 18.72
N LYS A 255 -19.22 4.94 18.51
CA LYS A 255 -18.54 5.15 17.22
C LYS A 255 -17.13 4.58 17.27
N ILE A 256 -16.76 3.86 16.21
CA ILE A 256 -15.43 3.34 15.97
C ILE A 256 -14.78 4.18 14.88
N LYS A 257 -13.67 4.80 15.26
CA LYS A 257 -12.79 5.55 14.36
C LYS A 257 -11.67 4.63 13.84
N TYR A 258 -11.41 4.73 12.54
CA TYR A 258 -10.49 3.84 11.85
C TYR A 258 -9.17 4.50 11.43
N TYR A 259 -9.17 5.81 11.17
CA TYR A 259 -7.99 6.63 10.89
C TYR A 259 -7.34 7.18 12.18
N GLN A 260 -6.11 7.67 12.06
CA GLN A 260 -5.36 8.33 13.15
C GLN A 260 -5.46 9.87 13.07
N GLY A 261 -5.21 10.55 14.19
CA GLY A 261 -5.41 12.01 14.33
C GLY A 261 -6.83 12.37 14.76
N GLU A 262 -7.11 13.65 15.05
CA GLU A 262 -8.46 14.09 15.47
C GLU A 262 -9.38 14.47 14.30
N GLU A 263 -8.89 15.27 13.37
CA GLU A 263 -9.63 15.75 12.19
C GLU A 263 -9.87 14.62 11.17
N GLU A 264 -10.96 14.70 10.40
CA GLU A 264 -11.26 13.71 9.37
C GLU A 264 -10.28 13.82 8.18
N PRO A 265 -9.75 12.72 7.63
CA PRO A 265 -8.78 12.79 6.55
C PRO A 265 -9.35 13.41 5.28
N THR A 266 -8.56 14.30 4.68
CA THR A 266 -8.84 14.92 3.38
C THR A 266 -8.02 14.31 2.24
N GLU A 267 -6.97 13.55 2.54
CA GLU A 267 -6.14 12.83 1.57
C GLU A 267 -6.43 11.32 1.62
N PHE A 268 -6.69 10.73 0.46
CA PHE A 268 -7.00 9.30 0.29
C PHE A 268 -6.03 8.70 -0.73
N ASN A 269 -4.96 8.07 -0.24
CA ASN A 269 -3.90 7.48 -1.07
C ASN A 269 -3.18 6.35 -0.30
N SER A 270 -2.07 5.84 -0.84
CA SER A 270 -1.23 4.80 -0.22
C SER A 270 -0.74 5.12 1.21
N SER A 271 -0.77 6.39 1.64
CA SER A 271 -0.36 6.85 2.98
C SER A 271 -1.51 6.89 3.99
N TYR A 272 -2.72 6.47 3.61
CA TYR A 272 -3.91 6.51 4.47
C TYR A 272 -3.72 5.66 5.73
N SER A 273 -3.87 6.27 6.91
CA SER A 273 -3.57 5.65 8.21
C SER A 273 -4.63 4.67 8.75
N GLY A 274 -5.72 4.49 8.00
CA GLY A 274 -6.81 3.56 8.30
C GLY A 274 -6.91 2.38 7.32
N PRO A 275 -7.94 1.54 7.44
CA PRO A 275 -8.18 0.41 6.55
C PRO A 275 -8.55 0.88 5.14
N ARG A 276 -7.86 0.32 4.15
CA ARG A 276 -8.08 0.52 2.73
C ARG A 276 -8.37 -0.84 2.10
N LEU A 277 -9.56 -1.03 1.53
CA LEU A 277 -9.92 -2.26 0.83
C LEU A 277 -9.73 -2.10 -0.68
N THR A 278 -9.18 -3.14 -1.30
CA THR A 278 -8.96 -3.24 -2.75
C THR A 278 -9.17 -4.69 -3.20
N ALA A 279 -9.10 -4.96 -4.51
CA ALA A 279 -9.16 -6.32 -5.04
C ALA A 279 -7.98 -7.23 -4.59
N GLY A 280 -6.81 -6.64 -4.29
CA GLY A 280 -5.61 -7.29 -3.75
C GLY A 280 -5.59 -7.43 -2.23
N ASN A 281 -6.09 -6.42 -1.50
CA ASN A 281 -6.28 -6.41 -0.04
C ASN A 281 -7.78 -6.34 0.32
N PRO A 282 -8.56 -7.44 0.17
CA PRO A 282 -10.01 -7.38 0.17
C PRO A 282 -10.69 -7.64 1.52
N LYS A 283 -9.99 -7.76 2.65
CA LYS A 283 -10.61 -8.13 3.95
C LYS A 283 -10.17 -7.19 5.07
N TYR A 284 -11.11 -6.79 5.93
CA TYR A 284 -10.81 -6.15 7.21
C TYR A 284 -11.77 -6.63 8.32
N GLY A 285 -11.23 -7.01 9.49
CA GLY A 285 -11.93 -7.79 10.53
C GLY A 285 -11.60 -9.31 10.49
N SER A 286 -12.24 -10.13 11.33
CA SER A 286 -12.22 -11.63 11.28
C SER A 286 -13.62 -12.20 11.59
N HIS A 287 -13.93 -12.98 12.67
CA HIS A 287 -15.31 -13.04 13.27
C HIS A 287 -15.49 -13.74 14.65
N ASP A 288 -14.51 -13.61 15.55
CA ASP A 288 -14.36 -14.38 16.80
C ASP A 288 -15.13 -13.82 18.04
N GLU A 289 -15.04 -14.46 19.21
CA GLU A 289 -15.73 -14.03 20.45
C GLU A 289 -15.20 -12.70 21.03
N LYS A 290 -13.87 -12.62 21.23
CA LYS A 290 -13.16 -11.45 21.78
C LYS A 290 -12.89 -10.37 20.75
N ALA A 291 -13.44 -10.56 19.54
CA ALA A 291 -13.69 -9.51 18.58
C ALA A 291 -14.15 -8.25 19.31
N PRO A 292 -13.38 -7.17 19.25
CA PRO A 292 -13.87 -5.90 19.75
C PRO A 292 -15.16 -5.52 19.01
N ALA A 293 -16.09 -4.85 19.67
CA ALA A 293 -17.52 -4.76 19.34
C ALA A 293 -18.06 -3.32 19.50
N LEU A 294 -19.34 -3.13 19.18
CA LEU A 294 -20.22 -2.05 19.61
C LEU A 294 -21.31 -2.68 20.49
N TYR A 295 -21.80 -1.98 21.50
CA TYR A 295 -22.85 -2.49 22.40
C TYR A 295 -24.10 -1.60 22.36
N PHE A 296 -25.27 -2.19 22.63
CA PHE A 296 -26.59 -1.53 22.57
C PHE A 296 -27.65 -2.30 23.37
N TYR A 297 -28.74 -1.65 23.79
CA TYR A 297 -29.93 -2.28 24.36
C TYR A 297 -30.91 -2.80 23.30
N GLU A 298 -31.77 -3.74 23.70
CA GLU A 298 -32.79 -4.35 22.84
C GLU A 298 -33.72 -3.35 22.14
N ASN A 299 -34.05 -3.60 20.87
CA ASN A 299 -35.05 -2.84 20.11
C ASN A 299 -35.87 -3.76 19.18
N MET A 300 -37.14 -3.98 19.51
CA MET A 300 -38.01 -4.96 18.82
C MET A 300 -38.98 -4.27 17.86
N GLN A 301 -38.60 -4.11 16.59
CA GLN A 301 -39.40 -3.40 15.57
C GLN A 301 -40.21 -4.31 14.62
N GLY A 302 -40.17 -5.63 14.80
CA GLY A 302 -40.93 -6.60 14.00
C GLY A 302 -40.41 -6.79 12.56
N GLU A 303 -41.22 -7.41 11.70
CA GLU A 303 -40.93 -7.53 10.27
C GLU A 303 -41.19 -6.21 9.50
N GLY A 304 -40.55 -6.02 8.34
CA GLY A 304 -40.69 -4.82 7.51
C GLY A 304 -40.45 -5.05 6.01
N LYS A 305 -39.93 -4.02 5.32
CA LYS A 305 -39.53 -4.07 3.91
C LYS A 305 -38.33 -5.00 3.70
N ASP A 306 -37.95 -5.25 2.44
CA ASP A 306 -36.69 -5.91 2.12
C ASP A 306 -35.53 -4.90 2.32
N LYS A 307 -34.52 -5.26 3.10
CA LYS A 307 -33.37 -4.38 3.44
C LYS A 307 -32.37 -4.19 2.30
N ARG A 308 -32.43 -5.03 1.26
CA ARG A 308 -31.45 -5.04 0.16
C ARG A 308 -31.71 -3.87 -0.78
N GLN A 309 -30.67 -3.14 -1.17
CA GLN A 309 -30.83 -1.98 -2.03
C GLN A 309 -31.18 -2.34 -3.49
N ASP A 310 -30.88 -3.55 -3.94
CA ASP A 310 -31.54 -4.20 -5.07
C ASP A 310 -32.26 -5.46 -4.56
N GLY A 311 -33.52 -5.27 -4.19
CA GLY A 311 -34.46 -6.29 -3.76
C GLY A 311 -34.90 -7.19 -4.91
N ASN A 312 -35.10 -6.60 -6.09
CA ASN A 312 -35.82 -7.19 -7.22
C ASN A 312 -34.91 -7.94 -8.23
N LYS A 313 -33.63 -7.54 -8.32
CA LYS A 313 -32.53 -8.02 -9.18
C LYS A 313 -32.55 -7.56 -10.64
N ASP A 314 -32.98 -6.34 -10.91
CA ASP A 314 -32.85 -5.69 -12.22
C ASP A 314 -31.55 -4.87 -12.38
N GLY A 315 -30.77 -4.68 -11.31
CA GLY A 315 -29.55 -3.87 -11.32
C GLY A 315 -29.78 -2.38 -11.12
N VAL A 316 -31.02 -1.97 -10.79
CA VAL A 316 -31.38 -0.62 -10.35
C VAL A 316 -31.53 -0.64 -8.83
N LEU A 317 -31.22 0.48 -8.17
CA LEU A 317 -31.47 0.61 -6.72
C LEU A 317 -32.97 0.84 -6.50
N ASP A 318 -33.59 0.07 -5.60
CA ASP A 318 -35.01 0.22 -5.22
C ASP A 318 -35.25 1.52 -4.39
N ALA A 319 -34.20 2.06 -3.76
CA ALA A 319 -34.20 3.30 -2.99
C ALA A 319 -32.88 4.09 -3.16
N PRO A 320 -32.69 4.82 -4.27
CA PRO A 320 -31.56 5.71 -4.50
C PRO A 320 -31.81 7.12 -3.92
N GLY A 321 -30.72 7.83 -3.60
CA GLY A 321 -30.73 9.27 -3.30
C GLY A 321 -30.13 9.65 -1.95
N LEU A 322 -30.25 10.93 -1.63
CA LEU A 322 -29.88 11.58 -0.37
C LEU A 322 -31.13 11.84 0.50
N PRO A 323 -31.01 12.18 1.80
CA PRO A 323 -32.12 12.33 2.76
C PRO A 323 -33.25 13.35 2.50
N ASP A 324 -33.26 13.99 1.33
CA ASP A 324 -34.28 14.96 0.89
C ASP A 324 -34.81 14.65 -0.53
N ASP A 325 -34.38 13.54 -1.16
CA ASP A 325 -34.87 13.10 -2.47
C ASP A 325 -36.22 12.38 -2.41
N THR A 326 -36.99 12.46 -3.50
CA THR A 326 -38.32 11.85 -3.60
C THR A 326 -38.32 10.32 -3.68
N THR A 327 -37.17 9.71 -3.99
CA THR A 327 -36.95 8.25 -4.03
C THR A 327 -36.27 7.70 -2.78
N TYR A 328 -35.80 8.56 -1.87
CA TYR A 328 -35.11 8.14 -0.66
C TYR A 328 -36.09 7.57 0.38
N VAL A 329 -35.82 6.35 0.86
CA VAL A 329 -36.62 5.66 1.88
C VAL A 329 -35.91 5.75 3.23
N LEU A 330 -36.44 6.57 4.14
CA LEU A 330 -35.86 6.71 5.47
C LEU A 330 -36.07 5.42 6.29
N LYS A 331 -34.98 4.67 6.48
CA LYS A 331 -34.89 3.54 7.43
C LYS A 331 -35.94 2.43 7.22
N ASP A 332 -36.28 2.12 5.97
CA ASP A 332 -37.25 1.06 5.61
C ASP A 332 -38.65 1.20 6.27
N ASP A 333 -39.09 2.44 6.53
CA ASP A 333 -40.30 2.80 7.28
C ASP A 333 -40.26 2.33 8.77
N LYS A 334 -39.05 2.18 9.33
CA LYS A 334 -38.80 1.87 10.75
C LYS A 334 -38.13 3.07 11.45
N PRO A 335 -38.88 4.14 11.78
CA PRO A 335 -38.30 5.38 12.35
C PRO A 335 -37.57 5.16 13.68
N TYR A 336 -37.99 4.19 14.50
CA TYR A 336 -37.28 3.83 15.74
C TYR A 336 -36.24 2.72 15.58
N GLY A 337 -36.03 2.18 14.36
CA GLY A 337 -35.13 1.05 14.12
C GLY A 337 -33.65 1.41 14.32
N THR A 338 -32.93 0.55 15.04
CA THR A 338 -31.48 0.62 15.22
C THR A 338 -30.77 0.15 13.95
N TYR A 339 -29.68 0.82 13.56
CA TYR A 339 -28.92 0.47 12.35
C TYR A 339 -27.41 0.65 12.52
N ILE A 340 -26.65 0.06 11.61
CA ILE A 340 -25.22 0.30 11.46
C ILE A 340 -24.99 1.29 10.32
N GLU A 341 -24.17 2.30 10.58
CA GLU A 341 -23.70 3.27 9.60
C GLU A 341 -22.18 3.16 9.44
N VAL A 342 -21.71 2.95 8.21
CA VAL A 342 -20.29 2.97 7.85
C VAL A 342 -20.04 4.19 6.97
N VAL A 343 -19.13 5.06 7.40
CA VAL A 343 -18.67 6.22 6.61
C VAL A 343 -17.33 5.89 5.98
N ALA A 344 -17.25 6.02 4.65
CA ALA A 344 -16.04 5.78 3.88
C ALA A 344 -15.78 6.93 2.88
N HIS A 345 -14.59 6.92 2.29
CA HIS A 345 -14.38 7.50 0.96
C HIS A 345 -14.15 6.35 -0.02
N TYR A 346 -14.73 6.42 -1.21
CA TYR A 346 -14.44 5.47 -2.29
C TYR A 346 -13.80 6.19 -3.47
N GLU A 347 -13.02 5.44 -4.23
CA GLU A 347 -12.34 5.91 -5.43
C GLU A 347 -12.31 4.78 -6.47
N SER A 348 -12.54 5.12 -7.73
CA SER A 348 -12.47 4.20 -8.87
C SER A 348 -11.68 4.85 -10.01
N ILE A 349 -10.50 4.28 -10.28
CA ILE A 349 -9.63 4.62 -11.40
C ILE A 349 -9.87 3.70 -12.62
N ASN A 350 -10.92 2.88 -12.55
CA ASN A 350 -11.30 1.94 -13.59
C ASN A 350 -12.03 2.67 -14.74
N SER A 351 -11.59 2.44 -15.98
CA SER A 351 -12.20 3.03 -17.18
C SER A 351 -13.66 2.61 -17.43
N GLU A 352 -14.10 1.47 -16.89
CA GLU A 352 -15.50 1.03 -16.95
C GLU A 352 -16.45 1.92 -16.13
N LYS A 353 -15.98 2.51 -15.02
CA LYS A 353 -16.75 3.42 -14.17
C LYS A 353 -15.79 4.24 -13.29
N LEU A 354 -15.36 5.39 -13.80
CA LEU A 354 -14.61 6.37 -13.01
C LEU A 354 -15.51 6.98 -11.94
N GLY A 355 -14.97 7.25 -10.75
CA GLY A 355 -15.75 7.79 -9.65
C GLY A 355 -14.91 8.12 -8.42
N SER A 356 -15.36 9.06 -7.60
CA SER A 356 -14.76 9.39 -6.32
C SER A 356 -15.79 10.10 -5.44
N GLY A 357 -15.75 9.86 -4.13
CA GLY A 357 -16.55 10.62 -3.18
C GLY A 357 -16.63 10.01 -1.80
N ASN A 358 -17.19 10.79 -0.87
CA ASN A 358 -17.66 10.24 0.40
C ASN A 358 -18.89 9.38 0.13
N ILE A 359 -18.97 8.23 0.80
CA ILE A 359 -20.10 7.30 0.71
C ILE A 359 -20.46 6.81 2.11
N ILE A 360 -21.75 6.75 2.40
CA ILE A 360 -22.29 6.25 3.66
C ILE A 360 -23.09 4.98 3.35
N TYR A 361 -22.80 3.90 4.08
CA TYR A 361 -23.51 2.63 3.98
C TYR A 361 -24.36 2.41 5.24
N ARG A 362 -25.65 2.12 5.09
CA ARG A 362 -26.57 1.81 6.20
C ARG A 362 -27.18 0.42 6.09
N PHE A 363 -27.25 -0.28 7.23
CA PHE A 363 -27.93 -1.56 7.35
C PHE A 363 -28.79 -1.63 8.62
N MET A 364 -30.09 -1.85 8.44
CA MET A 364 -31.07 -1.94 9.51
C MET A 364 -30.92 -3.25 10.28
N LEU A 365 -30.74 -3.15 11.60
CA LEU A 365 -30.33 -4.30 12.42
C LEU A 365 -31.50 -5.23 12.77
N GLY A 366 -31.25 -6.53 12.68
CA GLY A 366 -32.17 -7.59 13.10
C GLY A 366 -31.57 -8.97 12.91
N GLN A 367 -32.34 -10.01 13.18
CA GLN A 367 -31.92 -11.42 13.14
C GLN A 367 -31.59 -11.92 11.73
N ASP A 368 -32.07 -11.25 10.68
CA ASP A 368 -31.77 -11.57 9.28
C ASP A 368 -31.24 -10.36 8.46
N VAL A 369 -30.88 -10.65 7.20
CA VAL A 369 -30.46 -9.65 6.20
C VAL A 369 -31.58 -9.23 5.25
N LEU A 370 -32.83 -9.62 5.53
CA LEU A 370 -33.94 -9.48 4.59
C LEU A 370 -35.07 -8.61 5.17
N LYS A 371 -35.74 -9.02 6.26
CA LYS A 371 -37.00 -8.41 6.71
C LYS A 371 -37.21 -8.32 8.21
N ASP A 372 -36.37 -8.92 9.04
CA ASP A 372 -36.48 -8.82 10.50
C ASP A 372 -35.76 -7.55 11.01
N TYR A 373 -36.44 -6.73 11.81
CA TYR A 373 -35.89 -5.51 12.42
C TYR A 373 -35.80 -5.64 13.96
N ASN A 374 -35.64 -6.87 14.46
CA ASN A 374 -35.60 -7.18 15.89
C ASN A 374 -34.16 -7.29 16.41
N ALA A 375 -33.69 -6.20 17.00
CA ALA A 375 -32.42 -6.11 17.70
C ALA A 375 -32.56 -6.67 19.15
N LYS A 376 -32.82 -7.99 19.28
CA LYS A 376 -33.03 -8.77 20.52
C LYS A 376 -31.86 -8.64 21.53
N ARG A 377 -32.13 -8.75 22.84
CA ARG A 377 -31.12 -8.82 23.93
C ARG A 377 -30.31 -10.13 23.97
N ASN A 378 -29.14 -10.08 24.61
CA ASN A 378 -28.21 -11.20 24.80
C ASN A 378 -27.81 -11.93 23.49
N CYS A 379 -27.70 -11.20 22.38
CA CYS A 379 -27.22 -11.71 21.11
C CYS A 379 -25.84 -11.11 20.76
N HIS A 380 -24.99 -11.92 20.13
CA HIS A 380 -23.79 -11.46 19.44
C HIS A 380 -24.15 -11.34 17.97
N TYR A 381 -24.59 -10.16 17.57
CA TYR A 381 -24.75 -9.79 16.18
C TYR A 381 -23.40 -9.63 15.53
N LYS A 382 -23.29 -10.03 14.27
CA LYS A 382 -22.01 -9.97 13.61
C LYS A 382 -22.20 -9.69 12.11
N LEU A 383 -21.86 -8.49 11.66
CA LEU A 383 -22.27 -7.98 10.35
C LEU A 383 -21.08 -7.90 9.38
N THR A 384 -21.15 -8.53 8.21
CA THR A 384 -20.14 -8.34 7.13
C THR A 384 -20.71 -7.46 6.03
N LEU A 385 -20.11 -6.29 5.79
CA LEU A 385 -20.36 -5.48 4.59
C LEU A 385 -19.56 -6.05 3.42
N LYS A 386 -20.26 -6.44 2.35
CA LYS A 386 -19.65 -6.96 1.12
C LYS A 386 -19.67 -5.89 0.03
N PHE A 387 -18.49 -5.43 -0.38
CA PHE A 387 -18.33 -4.52 -1.52
C PHE A 387 -18.24 -5.34 -2.82
N LYS A 388 -19.13 -5.04 -3.78
CA LYS A 388 -19.11 -5.64 -5.12
C LYS A 388 -18.76 -4.55 -6.15
N ASN A 389 -18.29 -4.99 -7.32
CA ASN A 389 -18.04 -4.15 -8.50
C ASN A 389 -17.33 -2.84 -8.16
N PHE A 390 -18.02 -1.70 -8.17
CA PHE A 390 -17.45 -0.36 -7.96
C PHE A 390 -17.69 0.20 -6.55
N ALA A 391 -17.87 -0.67 -5.56
CA ALA A 391 -18.19 -0.36 -4.15
C ALA A 391 -19.52 0.39 -3.88
N ASN A 392 -20.16 0.97 -4.90
CA ASN A 392 -21.54 1.45 -4.90
C ASN A 392 -22.56 0.42 -5.43
N ASP A 393 -22.17 -0.86 -5.48
CA ASP A 393 -23.04 -2.02 -5.67
C ASP A 393 -22.88 -2.92 -4.43
N VAL A 394 -23.85 -2.87 -3.53
CA VAL A 394 -23.84 -3.53 -2.22
C VAL A 394 -25.27 -3.89 -1.77
N ASP A 395 -25.41 -4.87 -0.90
CA ASP A 395 -26.72 -5.29 -0.35
C ASP A 395 -27.23 -4.36 0.79
N TRP A 396 -26.76 -3.11 0.85
CA TRP A 396 -26.97 -2.12 1.91
C TRP A 396 -27.43 -0.80 1.30
N HIS A 397 -28.21 0.02 2.02
CA HIS A 397 -28.53 1.37 1.56
C HIS A 397 -27.28 2.24 1.47
N ILE A 398 -27.08 2.90 0.33
CA ILE A 398 -25.99 3.88 0.14
C ILE A 398 -26.52 5.30 0.02
N GLU A 399 -25.81 6.24 0.65
CA GLU A 399 -25.89 7.66 0.30
C GLU A 399 -24.67 8.03 -0.54
N TYR A 400 -24.88 8.14 -1.84
CA TYR A 400 -23.90 8.61 -2.82
C TYR A 400 -24.61 9.14 -4.07
N GLU A 401 -24.18 10.29 -4.57
CA GLU A 401 -24.64 10.88 -5.82
C GLU A 401 -23.44 11.52 -6.56
N GLU A 402 -23.44 11.43 -7.89
CA GLU A 402 -22.55 12.23 -8.74
C GLU A 402 -23.29 13.46 -9.26
N PRO A 403 -22.73 14.68 -9.16
CA PRO A 403 -23.37 15.87 -9.73
C PRO A 403 -23.57 15.74 -11.25
N ASP A 404 -24.78 16.06 -11.72
CA ASP A 404 -25.08 16.28 -13.14
C ASP A 404 -25.71 17.68 -13.35
N PRO A 405 -25.09 18.59 -14.13
CA PRO A 405 -23.77 18.45 -14.76
C PRO A 405 -22.62 18.51 -13.75
N GLY A 406 -21.56 17.76 -14.01
CA GLY A 406 -20.41 17.62 -13.11
C GLY A 406 -19.15 17.09 -13.78
N VAL A 407 -18.03 17.14 -13.05
CA VAL A 407 -16.73 16.63 -13.48
C VAL A 407 -16.06 15.86 -12.33
N VAL A 408 -15.66 14.63 -12.60
CA VAL A 408 -14.97 13.75 -11.66
C VAL A 408 -13.55 13.45 -12.18
N THR A 409 -12.60 13.46 -11.25
CA THR A 409 -11.15 13.40 -11.47
C THR A 409 -10.53 12.50 -10.40
N VAL A 410 -9.51 11.74 -10.78
CA VAL A 410 -8.73 10.86 -9.88
C VAL A 410 -7.58 11.66 -9.24
N ASP A 411 -7.43 11.59 -7.92
CA ASP A 411 -6.37 12.32 -7.20
C ASP A 411 -5.92 11.55 -5.93
N PRO A 412 -4.69 11.00 -5.88
CA PRO A 412 -3.58 11.19 -6.82
C PRO A 412 -3.59 10.24 -8.02
N TYR A 413 -2.81 10.58 -9.06
CA TYR A 413 -2.50 9.67 -10.16
C TYR A 413 -0.99 9.59 -10.41
N TYR A 414 -0.54 8.48 -11.01
CA TYR A 414 0.87 8.09 -11.03
C TYR A 414 1.45 8.06 -12.44
N ILE A 415 2.71 8.49 -12.59
CA ILE A 415 3.48 8.39 -13.84
C ILE A 415 4.87 7.78 -13.57
N SER A 416 5.39 7.07 -14.57
CA SER A 416 6.67 6.34 -14.52
C SER A 416 7.87 7.18 -14.04
N TYR A 417 8.80 6.57 -13.30
CA TYR A 417 10.09 7.18 -12.94
C TYR A 417 11.03 7.38 -14.15
N LEU A 418 10.72 6.74 -15.28
CA LEU A 418 11.49 6.78 -16.53
C LEU A 418 11.08 7.98 -17.40
N TYR A 419 12.07 8.63 -18.00
CA TYR A 419 11.92 9.67 -19.02
C TYR A 419 11.13 9.24 -20.28
N ASN A 420 10.56 10.21 -21.00
CA ASN A 420 9.80 10.06 -22.26
C ASN A 420 8.72 8.96 -22.27
N HIS A 421 8.22 8.54 -21.10
CA HIS A 421 7.02 7.71 -20.96
C HIS A 421 5.79 8.59 -20.77
N SER A 422 4.64 8.11 -21.26
CA SER A 422 3.34 8.75 -21.13
C SER A 422 2.43 8.02 -20.15
N MET A 423 1.36 8.71 -19.74
CA MET A 423 0.15 8.13 -19.19
C MET A 423 -1.07 8.80 -19.81
N MET A 424 -2.21 8.13 -19.74
CA MET A 424 -3.51 8.73 -20.05
C MET A 424 -4.22 9.04 -18.73
N TYR A 425 -4.38 10.32 -18.42
CA TYR A 425 -5.07 10.80 -17.23
C TYR A 425 -6.59 10.84 -17.47
N PRO A 426 -7.42 10.13 -16.68
CA PRO A 426 -8.85 10.02 -16.93
C PRO A 426 -9.66 11.18 -16.31
N VAL A 427 -10.63 11.70 -17.06
CA VAL A 427 -11.63 12.68 -16.61
C VAL A 427 -13.03 12.19 -17.00
N LYS A 428 -13.96 12.06 -16.04
CA LYS A 428 -15.38 11.82 -16.31
C LYS A 428 -16.12 13.16 -16.33
N ILE A 429 -16.95 13.39 -17.35
CA ILE A 429 -17.80 14.59 -17.48
C ILE A 429 -19.25 14.15 -17.65
N ASN A 430 -20.10 14.54 -16.69
CA ASN A 430 -21.55 14.40 -16.74
C ASN A 430 -22.08 15.75 -17.29
N THR A 431 -22.68 15.80 -18.48
CA THR A 431 -22.97 17.09 -19.15
C THR A 431 -24.37 17.65 -18.91
N GLY A 432 -25.29 16.87 -18.31
CA GLY A 432 -26.71 17.19 -18.21
C GLY A 432 -27.33 17.58 -19.55
N GLY A 433 -26.96 16.87 -20.62
CA GLY A 433 -27.43 17.09 -21.99
C GLY A 433 -26.74 18.25 -22.73
N ARG A 434 -25.70 18.87 -22.16
CA ARG A 434 -24.96 20.00 -22.78
C ARG A 434 -23.77 19.51 -23.60
N LYS A 435 -23.22 20.38 -24.44
CA LYS A 435 -21.93 20.14 -25.10
C LYS A 435 -20.78 20.59 -24.21
N ILE A 436 -19.63 19.92 -24.35
CA ILE A 436 -18.35 20.37 -23.80
C ILE A 436 -17.78 21.43 -24.77
N GLU A 437 -17.48 22.63 -24.27
CA GLU A 437 -16.91 23.74 -25.06
C GLU A 437 -15.38 23.60 -25.16
N TYR A 438 -14.74 23.33 -24.02
CA TYR A 438 -13.33 22.96 -23.93
C TYR A 438 -13.02 22.22 -22.62
N ILE A 439 -11.91 21.49 -22.65
CA ILE A 439 -11.15 21.10 -21.45
C ILE A 439 -9.77 21.73 -21.58
N LYS A 440 -9.25 22.34 -20.53
CA LYS A 440 -7.91 22.95 -20.49
C LYS A 440 -7.14 22.44 -19.28
N ALA A 441 -6.01 21.81 -19.54
CA ALA A 441 -5.06 21.38 -18.53
C ALA A 441 -3.94 22.43 -18.39
N THR A 442 -3.61 22.80 -17.15
CA THR A 442 -2.56 23.78 -16.82
C THR A 442 -1.69 23.23 -15.70
N ILE A 443 -0.39 23.03 -15.93
CA ILE A 443 0.54 22.59 -14.87
C ILE A 443 0.80 23.78 -13.93
N LYS A 444 0.29 23.67 -12.69
CA LYS A 444 0.39 24.69 -11.63
C LYS A 444 1.69 24.55 -10.86
N ASP A 445 2.05 23.32 -10.54
CA ASP A 445 3.25 22.96 -9.77
C ASP A 445 3.93 21.75 -10.42
N ASN A 446 5.27 21.71 -10.44
CA ASN A 446 6.03 20.64 -11.10
C ASN A 446 7.45 20.58 -10.51
N ARG A 447 7.65 19.76 -9.48
CA ARG A 447 8.90 19.79 -8.70
C ARG A 447 10.00 18.93 -9.31
N TRP A 448 11.21 19.48 -9.27
CA TRP A 448 12.45 18.72 -9.46
C TRP A 448 12.83 17.89 -8.22
N ALA A 449 12.33 18.32 -7.05
CA ALA A 449 12.70 17.90 -5.70
C ALA A 449 11.96 16.63 -5.23
N PRO A 450 12.48 15.95 -4.19
CA PRO A 450 11.83 14.77 -3.61
C PRO A 450 10.66 15.17 -2.71
N HIS A 451 9.49 14.56 -2.93
CA HIS A 451 8.30 14.82 -2.13
C HIS A 451 8.41 14.23 -0.72
N ASN A 452 7.97 15.00 0.29
CA ASN A 452 7.95 14.65 1.72
C ASN A 452 9.29 14.16 2.31
N ALA A 453 10.41 14.52 1.69
CA ALA A 453 11.74 14.22 2.21
C ALA A 453 12.20 15.21 3.29
N ASN A 454 12.98 14.72 4.26
CA ASN A 454 13.68 15.57 5.23
C ASN A 454 14.64 16.54 4.49
N HIS A 455 14.60 17.83 4.85
CA HIS A 455 15.43 18.88 4.27
C HIS A 455 16.95 18.62 4.34
N GLU A 456 17.42 17.72 5.19
CA GLU A 456 18.84 17.30 5.23
C GLU A 456 19.30 16.46 4.01
N VAL A 457 18.39 15.93 3.18
CA VAL A 457 18.75 15.00 2.08
C VAL A 457 18.84 15.66 0.69
N TYR A 458 18.49 16.95 0.57
CA TYR A 458 18.47 17.70 -0.69
C TYR A 458 18.51 19.22 -0.45
N TYR A 459 18.74 20.02 -1.50
CA TYR A 459 18.79 21.48 -1.39
C TYR A 459 17.38 22.12 -1.39
N TYR A 460 16.71 22.06 -0.24
CA TYR A 460 15.31 22.45 -0.07
C TYR A 460 15.02 23.94 -0.36
N GLN A 461 16.02 24.83 -0.33
CA GLN A 461 15.84 26.26 -0.58
C GLN A 461 15.38 26.58 -2.02
N MET A 462 15.55 25.63 -2.95
CA MET A 462 15.04 25.71 -4.33
C MET A 462 13.83 24.82 -4.60
N ASP A 463 13.25 24.18 -3.58
CA ASP A 463 11.97 23.49 -3.69
C ASP A 463 10.82 24.42 -3.28
N LYS A 464 10.15 25.01 -4.28
CA LYS A 464 9.28 26.15 -4.08
C LYS A 464 7.90 25.93 -4.73
N PRO A 465 6.80 25.98 -3.97
CA PRO A 465 5.45 25.79 -4.51
C PRO A 465 5.08 26.80 -5.59
N GLY A 466 4.70 26.31 -6.77
CA GLY A 466 4.23 27.15 -7.88
C GLY A 466 5.33 27.97 -8.58
N GLU A 467 6.61 27.73 -8.28
CA GLU A 467 7.74 28.32 -8.99
C GLU A 467 8.52 27.27 -9.80
N ASN A 468 9.25 27.72 -10.83
CA ASN A 468 10.26 26.94 -11.54
C ASN A 468 9.78 25.62 -12.19
N GLN A 469 8.52 25.56 -12.62
CA GLN A 469 7.88 24.36 -13.19
C GLN A 469 8.67 23.75 -14.37
N TRP A 470 9.39 24.58 -15.11
CA TRP A 470 10.27 24.19 -16.23
C TRP A 470 11.50 23.36 -15.84
N ASN A 471 11.81 23.22 -14.55
CA ASN A 471 12.83 22.30 -14.02
C ASN A 471 12.21 20.96 -13.54
N GLY A 472 10.88 20.85 -13.53
CA GLY A 472 10.15 19.65 -13.16
C GLY A 472 10.06 18.59 -14.27
N PHE A 473 9.39 17.49 -13.94
CA PHE A 473 9.36 16.25 -14.72
C PHE A 473 8.23 16.16 -15.75
N LEU A 474 7.09 16.78 -15.47
CA LEU A 474 5.84 16.61 -16.23
C LEU A 474 5.78 17.56 -17.44
N SER A 475 5.16 17.11 -18.53
CA SER A 475 4.65 17.96 -19.63
C SER A 475 3.27 17.46 -20.10
N LEU A 476 2.46 18.35 -20.68
CA LEU A 476 1.15 18.02 -21.27
C LEU A 476 1.25 17.70 -22.78
N HIS A 477 2.45 17.81 -23.34
CA HIS A 477 2.78 17.48 -24.72
C HIS A 477 3.95 16.50 -24.77
N LYS A 478 4.01 15.75 -25.87
CA LYS A 478 5.02 14.70 -26.07
C LYS A 478 6.42 15.30 -26.20
N THR A 479 7.37 14.85 -25.38
CA THR A 479 8.77 15.29 -25.49
C THR A 479 9.49 14.56 -26.62
N SER A 480 9.89 15.29 -27.66
CA SER A 480 10.58 14.75 -28.86
C SER A 480 12.11 14.63 -28.72
N LYS A 481 12.72 15.19 -27.66
CA LYS A 481 14.17 15.22 -27.44
C LYS A 481 14.60 14.25 -26.34
N LEU A 482 15.79 13.65 -26.49
CA LEU A 482 16.44 12.85 -25.44
C LEU A 482 17.28 13.72 -24.48
N VAL A 483 17.86 14.81 -25.01
CA VAL A 483 18.71 15.76 -24.29
C VAL A 483 18.34 17.18 -24.74
N ILE A 484 18.27 18.12 -23.81
CA ILE A 484 18.11 19.55 -24.12
C ILE A 484 19.48 20.23 -24.05
N THR A 485 19.78 21.11 -25.01
CA THR A 485 21.02 21.90 -25.02
C THR A 485 20.78 23.32 -24.51
N GLY A 486 21.76 23.88 -23.82
CA GLY A 486 21.73 25.24 -23.30
C GLY A 486 23.06 25.98 -23.51
N THR A 487 23.10 27.25 -23.12
CA THR A 487 24.31 28.08 -23.16
C THR A 487 24.56 28.73 -21.81
N LYS A 488 25.84 28.96 -21.50
CA LYS A 488 26.28 29.61 -20.25
C LYS A 488 25.97 31.12 -20.25
N PRO A 489 25.75 31.76 -19.08
CA PRO A 489 25.68 31.14 -17.75
C PRO A 489 24.39 30.31 -17.56
N PHE A 490 24.51 29.21 -16.84
CA PHE A 490 23.38 28.36 -16.49
C PHE A 490 22.74 28.86 -15.20
N THR A 491 21.41 28.90 -15.18
CA THR A 491 20.62 29.41 -14.06
C THR A 491 19.40 28.56 -13.80
N ALA A 492 18.72 28.79 -12.66
CA ALA A 492 17.40 28.22 -12.39
C ALA A 492 16.36 28.50 -13.50
N LEU A 493 16.57 29.50 -14.37
CA LEU A 493 15.70 29.84 -15.50
C LEU A 493 16.07 29.11 -16.81
N SER A 494 17.21 28.43 -16.91
CA SER A 494 17.75 27.98 -18.21
C SER A 494 16.86 27.01 -18.97
N ASN A 495 16.09 26.15 -18.28
CA ASN A 495 15.15 25.23 -18.94
C ASN A 495 13.81 25.88 -19.34
N LYS A 496 13.58 27.16 -19.00
CA LYS A 496 12.27 27.84 -19.19
C LYS A 496 11.89 27.96 -20.66
N ALA A 497 12.83 28.31 -21.54
CA ALA A 497 12.52 28.56 -22.95
C ALA A 497 12.02 27.31 -23.69
N GLU A 498 12.47 26.12 -23.32
CA GLU A 498 12.00 24.86 -23.89
C GLU A 498 10.61 24.44 -23.37
N TYR A 499 10.19 24.96 -22.22
CA TYR A 499 8.96 24.58 -21.54
C TYR A 499 7.80 25.57 -21.74
N VAL A 500 8.11 26.87 -21.81
CA VAL A 500 7.13 27.97 -21.89
C VAL A 500 7.08 28.58 -23.29
N ASP A 501 8.24 28.78 -23.92
CA ASP A 501 8.36 29.54 -25.18
C ASP A 501 8.39 28.60 -26.41
N SER A 502 8.21 27.29 -26.20
CA SER A 502 8.03 26.29 -27.26
C SER A 502 6.62 26.36 -27.86
N ILE A 503 6.48 25.92 -29.10
CA ILE A 503 5.18 25.69 -29.76
C ILE A 503 5.09 24.19 -30.05
N PRO A 504 4.17 23.43 -29.41
CA PRO A 504 3.27 23.84 -28.33
C PRO A 504 4.02 24.05 -27.00
N ALA A 505 3.43 24.79 -26.06
CA ALA A 505 4.00 25.05 -24.74
C ALA A 505 3.79 23.85 -23.82
N GLN A 506 4.86 23.35 -23.19
CA GLN A 506 4.85 22.08 -22.45
C GLN A 506 3.97 22.09 -21.19
N GLY A 507 3.69 23.28 -20.64
CA GLY A 507 2.93 23.46 -19.39
C GLY A 507 1.41 23.66 -19.52
N VAL A 508 0.86 23.86 -20.73
CA VAL A 508 -0.58 24.17 -20.93
C VAL A 508 -1.10 23.48 -22.20
N ARG A 509 -2.28 22.84 -22.11
CA ARG A 509 -2.93 22.21 -23.27
C ARG A 509 -4.45 22.40 -23.24
N THR A 510 -5.06 22.66 -24.40
CA THR A 510 -6.51 22.88 -24.54
C THR A 510 -7.11 21.95 -25.59
N TYR A 511 -8.11 21.18 -25.19
CA TYR A 511 -8.84 20.17 -25.95
C TYR A 511 -10.21 20.72 -26.36
N LYS A 512 -10.66 20.42 -27.58
CA LYS A 512 -11.84 21.05 -28.20
C LYS A 512 -12.69 20.12 -29.07
N ASP A 513 -12.18 18.95 -29.46
CA ASP A 513 -12.99 17.93 -30.15
C ASP A 513 -13.42 16.88 -29.12
N PHE A 514 -14.74 16.71 -28.99
CA PHE A 514 -15.37 15.75 -28.08
C PHE A 514 -16.30 14.78 -28.84
N SER A 515 -16.06 14.60 -30.14
CA SER A 515 -16.57 13.45 -30.86
C SER A 515 -15.86 12.17 -30.40
N ILE A 516 -16.55 11.03 -30.45
CA ILE A 516 -16.01 9.76 -29.94
C ILE A 516 -14.87 9.29 -30.85
N GLY A 517 -13.68 9.05 -30.28
CA GLY A 517 -12.49 8.66 -31.04
C GLY A 517 -11.16 9.10 -30.40
N THR A 518 -10.14 9.20 -31.25
CA THR A 518 -8.78 9.62 -30.90
C THR A 518 -8.43 10.88 -31.69
N HIS A 519 -7.92 11.90 -31.02
CA HIS A 519 -7.75 13.26 -31.54
C HIS A 519 -6.38 13.84 -31.21
N THR A 520 -5.92 14.81 -32.01
CA THR A 520 -4.76 15.66 -31.71
C THR A 520 -5.19 17.10 -31.38
N THR A 521 -4.26 17.90 -30.89
CA THR A 521 -4.44 19.34 -30.66
C THR A 521 -3.56 20.15 -31.61
N GLU A 522 -3.85 21.44 -31.78
CA GLU A 522 -3.09 22.32 -32.69
C GLU A 522 -1.58 22.28 -32.37
N ASN A 523 -0.75 22.23 -33.43
CA ASN A 523 0.71 22.13 -33.35
C ASN A 523 1.27 20.86 -32.65
N SER A 524 0.43 19.87 -32.33
CA SER A 524 0.88 18.60 -31.72
C SER A 524 1.32 17.60 -32.79
N GLU A 525 2.24 16.68 -32.44
CA GLU A 525 2.62 15.56 -33.31
C GLU A 525 1.43 14.62 -33.56
N ASP A 526 1.43 13.89 -34.68
CA ASP A 526 0.32 12.99 -35.07
C ASP A 526 0.02 11.88 -34.04
N ASP A 527 1.00 11.52 -33.19
CA ASP A 527 0.84 10.54 -32.11
C ASP A 527 0.79 11.14 -30.69
N ASP A 528 0.81 12.47 -30.56
CA ASP A 528 0.54 13.22 -29.32
C ASP A 528 -0.99 13.37 -29.13
N THR A 529 -1.67 12.23 -28.89
CA THR A 529 -3.14 12.10 -28.98
C THR A 529 -3.86 12.03 -27.64
N TYR A 530 -5.10 12.53 -27.61
CA TYR A 530 -6.08 12.32 -26.54
C TYR A 530 -7.24 11.44 -27.04
N ARG A 531 -7.97 10.81 -26.12
CA ARG A 531 -9.08 9.89 -26.46
C ARG A 531 -10.38 10.32 -25.79
N VAL A 532 -11.49 10.18 -26.50
CA VAL A 532 -12.85 10.54 -26.03
C VAL A 532 -13.75 9.32 -26.22
N GLU A 533 -14.33 8.87 -25.12
CA GLU A 533 -15.28 7.75 -25.05
C GLU A 533 -16.61 8.26 -24.48
N LYS A 534 -17.72 7.67 -24.92
CA LYS A 534 -19.02 7.82 -24.27
C LYS A 534 -19.25 6.61 -23.37
N LEU A 535 -19.73 6.84 -22.15
CA LEU A 535 -19.98 5.74 -21.21
C LEU A 535 -21.23 4.96 -21.60
N GLU A 536 -21.17 3.63 -21.52
CA GLU A 536 -22.31 2.76 -21.84
C GLU A 536 -23.38 2.87 -20.74
N GLY A 537 -24.66 2.98 -21.12
CA GLY A 537 -25.79 3.21 -20.21
C GLY A 537 -26.02 4.67 -19.78
N GLU A 538 -24.99 5.50 -19.68
CA GLU A 538 -25.12 6.92 -19.27
C GLU A 538 -25.18 7.87 -20.48
N GLU A 539 -26.39 8.32 -20.89
CA GLU A 539 -26.58 9.07 -22.14
C GLU A 539 -25.84 10.44 -22.20
N HIS A 540 -25.51 11.05 -21.06
CA HIS A 540 -24.87 12.38 -20.99
C HIS A 540 -23.45 12.35 -20.43
N THR A 541 -22.83 11.17 -20.35
CA THR A 541 -21.52 10.98 -19.72
C THR A 541 -20.41 10.66 -20.72
N TYR A 542 -19.28 11.34 -20.57
CA TYR A 542 -18.09 11.17 -21.38
C TYR A 542 -16.86 10.88 -20.51
N ASN A 543 -16.04 9.92 -20.94
CA ASN A 543 -14.70 9.68 -20.40
C ASN A 543 -13.68 10.29 -21.37
N VAL A 544 -12.93 11.30 -20.92
CA VAL A 544 -11.88 11.95 -21.71
C VAL A 544 -10.52 11.63 -21.10
N PHE A 545 -9.63 11.09 -21.93
CA PHE A 545 -8.31 10.61 -21.54
C PHE A 545 -7.25 11.60 -22.02
N LEU A 546 -6.73 12.39 -21.09
CA LEU A 546 -5.77 13.46 -21.34
C LEU A 546 -4.34 12.91 -21.29
N PRO A 547 -3.55 13.00 -22.37
CA PRO A 547 -2.17 12.54 -22.34
C PRO A 547 -1.30 13.44 -21.45
N MET A 548 -0.44 12.82 -20.66
CA MET A 548 0.60 13.50 -19.88
C MET A 548 1.92 12.72 -20.01
N TYR A 549 3.04 13.43 -20.01
CA TYR A 549 4.35 12.88 -20.35
C TYR A 549 5.40 13.20 -19.29
N THR A 550 6.37 12.30 -19.14
CA THR A 550 7.66 12.61 -18.54
C THR A 550 8.58 13.23 -19.60
N ARG A 551 9.35 14.25 -19.18
CA ARG A 551 10.28 14.98 -20.05
C ARG A 551 11.59 14.21 -20.31
N ALA A 552 12.48 14.84 -21.07
CA ALA A 552 13.73 14.29 -21.60
C ALA A 552 14.64 13.59 -20.57
N LYS A 553 15.43 12.59 -21.03
CA LYS A 553 16.42 11.84 -20.22
C LYS A 553 17.31 12.80 -19.45
N GLN A 554 17.72 13.88 -20.10
CA GLN A 554 18.39 15.03 -19.52
C GLN A 554 17.68 16.30 -20.02
N LEU A 555 17.46 17.26 -19.13
CA LEU A 555 17.21 18.63 -19.58
C LEU A 555 18.56 19.26 -19.99
N ILE A 556 18.82 20.54 -19.71
CA ILE A 556 20.17 21.09 -19.93
C ILE A 556 21.13 20.41 -18.96
N LYS A 557 22.08 19.61 -19.47
CA LYS A 557 23.00 18.76 -18.69
C LYS A 557 23.69 19.52 -17.56
N GLU A 558 24.19 20.71 -17.82
CA GLU A 558 24.88 21.56 -16.84
C GLU A 558 23.96 22.09 -15.73
N THR A 559 22.63 22.03 -15.91
CA THR A 559 21.67 22.35 -14.83
C THR A 559 21.38 21.15 -13.91
N GLY A 560 21.76 19.94 -14.32
CA GLY A 560 21.50 18.69 -13.59
C GLY A 560 20.05 18.17 -13.62
N TYR A 561 19.07 18.99 -14.03
CA TYR A 561 17.66 18.61 -14.06
C TYR A 561 17.35 17.55 -15.13
N THR A 562 16.38 16.68 -14.83
CA THR A 562 16.03 15.50 -15.64
C THR A 562 14.56 15.11 -15.48
N GLY A 563 13.96 14.59 -16.56
CA GLY A 563 12.63 13.96 -16.53
C GLY A 563 12.60 12.59 -15.84
N ASN A 564 13.74 11.92 -15.67
CA ASN A 564 13.85 10.75 -14.78
C ASN A 564 13.74 11.18 -13.32
N ASN A 565 13.12 10.35 -12.47
CA ASN A 565 13.27 10.52 -11.03
C ASN A 565 14.67 10.04 -10.59
N PRO A 566 15.55 10.90 -10.03
CA PRO A 566 16.87 10.48 -9.58
C PRO A 566 16.83 9.79 -8.19
N TYR A 567 15.76 9.99 -7.43
CA TYR A 567 15.62 9.50 -6.06
C TYR A 567 15.11 8.06 -6.04
N ALA A 568 15.87 7.16 -5.41
CA ALA A 568 15.41 5.79 -5.17
C ALA A 568 14.29 5.74 -4.11
N ALA A 569 14.31 6.69 -3.18
CA ALA A 569 13.45 6.68 -2.00
C ALA A 569 12.23 7.61 -2.04
N TYR A 570 12.16 8.54 -2.98
CA TYR A 570 11.12 9.58 -2.98
C TYR A 570 10.46 9.74 -4.33
N GLN A 571 9.15 9.98 -4.30
CA GLN A 571 8.37 10.41 -5.46
C GLN A 571 8.68 11.89 -5.78
N ARG A 572 8.24 12.39 -6.94
CA ARG A 572 8.21 13.84 -7.23
C ARG A 572 6.77 14.29 -7.47
N LYS A 573 6.38 15.45 -6.94
CA LYS A 573 5.01 15.98 -7.03
C LYS A 573 4.87 17.01 -8.16
N ALA A 574 3.80 16.90 -8.93
CA ALA A 574 3.25 17.94 -9.78
C ALA A 574 1.75 18.13 -9.44
N VAL A 575 1.20 19.29 -9.79
CA VAL A 575 -0.23 19.61 -9.65
C VAL A 575 -0.71 20.20 -10.97
N VAL A 576 -1.82 19.67 -11.49
CA VAL A 576 -2.44 20.12 -12.74
C VAL A 576 -3.84 20.64 -12.45
N GLU A 577 -4.15 21.85 -12.90
CA GLU A 577 -5.51 22.39 -12.91
C GLU A 577 -6.19 21.95 -14.22
N ILE A 578 -7.29 21.21 -14.08
CA ILE A 578 -8.21 20.84 -15.15
C ILE A 578 -9.42 21.79 -15.10
N GLU A 579 -9.56 22.62 -16.13
CA GLU A 579 -10.69 23.52 -16.35
C GLU A 579 -11.61 22.91 -17.41
N THR A 580 -12.88 22.66 -17.08
CA THR A 580 -13.89 22.16 -18.03
C THR A 580 -15.04 23.14 -18.14
N LYS A 581 -15.41 23.50 -19.38
CA LYS A 581 -16.51 24.42 -19.69
C LYS A 581 -17.59 23.68 -20.48
N LEU A 582 -18.85 23.83 -20.06
CA LEU A 582 -20.02 23.35 -20.78
C LEU A 582 -20.79 24.52 -21.40
N GLU A 583 -21.36 24.28 -22.59
CA GLU A 583 -22.20 25.25 -23.30
C GLU A 583 -23.45 25.61 -22.46
N GLY A 584 -23.72 26.91 -22.31
CA GLY A 584 -24.91 27.40 -21.60
C GLY A 584 -24.84 27.40 -20.07
N LEU A 585 -23.69 27.11 -19.46
CA LEU A 585 -23.45 27.34 -18.03
C LEU A 585 -22.42 28.46 -17.85
N ASP A 586 -22.67 29.42 -16.96
CA ASP A 586 -21.65 30.39 -16.55
C ASP A 586 -20.42 29.75 -15.85
N PRO A 587 -20.57 28.88 -14.82
CA PRO A 587 -19.41 28.32 -14.11
C PRO A 587 -18.50 27.47 -15.00
N VAL A 588 -17.21 27.49 -14.67
CA VAL A 588 -16.17 26.57 -15.16
C VAL A 588 -15.91 25.56 -14.05
N PHE A 589 -15.98 24.27 -14.35
CA PHE A 589 -15.57 23.25 -13.40
C PHE A 589 -14.05 23.25 -13.30
N LYS A 590 -13.52 23.46 -12.09
CA LYS A 590 -12.09 23.48 -11.79
C LYS A 590 -11.75 22.33 -10.84
N LYS A 591 -10.75 21.54 -11.20
CA LYS A 591 -10.17 20.48 -10.36
C LYS A 591 -8.66 20.62 -10.40
N GLU A 592 -8.01 20.79 -9.25
CA GLU A 592 -6.57 20.58 -9.15
C GLU A 592 -6.33 19.10 -8.79
N VAL A 593 -5.37 18.47 -9.46
CA VAL A 593 -5.10 17.02 -9.31
C VAL A 593 -3.60 16.79 -9.13
N THR A 594 -3.22 15.92 -8.19
CA THR A 594 -1.83 15.58 -7.88
C THR A 594 -1.33 14.48 -8.82
N ILE A 595 -0.28 14.78 -9.56
CA ILE A 595 0.46 13.78 -10.33
C ILE A 595 1.76 13.46 -9.59
N PHE A 596 1.92 12.20 -9.19
CA PHE A 596 3.17 11.70 -8.62
C PHE A 596 4.00 10.98 -9.68
N GLN A 597 5.21 11.47 -9.92
CA GLN A 597 6.23 10.61 -10.51
C GLN A 597 6.69 9.62 -9.45
N VAL A 598 6.52 8.32 -9.71
CA VAL A 598 6.95 7.28 -8.78
C VAL A 598 8.45 7.36 -8.50
N ASN A 599 8.87 6.86 -7.34
CA ASN A 599 10.28 6.76 -6.97
C ASN A 599 11.00 5.76 -7.90
N ARG A 600 12.33 5.86 -7.98
CA ARG A 600 13.13 5.00 -8.86
C ARG A 600 13.28 3.59 -8.30
N VAL A 601 12.52 2.65 -8.84
CA VAL A 601 12.63 1.20 -8.56
C VAL A 601 13.97 0.67 -9.09
N VAL A 602 14.88 0.30 -8.20
CA VAL A 602 16.24 -0.22 -8.51
C VAL A 602 16.47 -1.69 -8.14
N ASN A 603 15.56 -2.28 -7.34
CA ASN A 603 15.76 -3.59 -6.71
C ASN A 603 14.58 -4.53 -7.03
N PRO A 604 14.76 -5.57 -7.88
CA PRO A 604 15.93 -5.83 -8.73
C PRO A 604 15.97 -4.87 -9.93
N LYS A 605 17.00 -4.99 -10.78
CA LYS A 605 17.05 -4.36 -12.11
C LYS A 605 17.54 -5.29 -13.23
N GLY A 606 18.25 -6.34 -12.87
CA GLY A 606 18.54 -7.44 -13.78
C GLY A 606 18.97 -8.72 -13.06
N ILE A 607 18.90 -9.83 -13.79
CA ILE A 607 19.24 -11.18 -13.31
C ILE A 607 20.27 -11.78 -14.26
N TYR A 608 21.39 -12.25 -13.69
CA TYR A 608 22.42 -12.99 -14.39
C TYR A 608 22.44 -14.45 -13.96
N ARG A 609 22.72 -15.32 -14.93
CA ARG A 609 23.04 -16.74 -14.76
C ARG A 609 24.25 -17.07 -15.63
N SER A 610 25.21 -17.80 -15.09
CA SER A 610 26.27 -18.43 -15.89
C SER A 610 25.69 -19.46 -16.87
N PHE A 611 26.46 -19.85 -17.88
CA PHE A 611 26.01 -20.87 -18.81
C PHE A 611 25.65 -22.18 -18.07
N GLY A 612 24.44 -22.68 -18.30
CA GLY A 612 23.92 -23.90 -17.68
C GLY A 612 23.33 -23.74 -16.27
N ASN A 613 23.48 -22.58 -15.60
CA ASN A 613 22.81 -22.36 -14.32
C ASN A 613 21.32 -22.04 -14.54
N ASN A 614 20.46 -22.98 -14.13
CA ASN A 614 19.02 -22.93 -14.34
C ASN A 614 18.22 -22.63 -13.05
N LYS A 615 18.87 -22.11 -11.99
CA LYS A 615 18.16 -21.68 -10.76
C LYS A 615 17.15 -20.58 -11.08
N SER A 616 15.89 -20.78 -10.66
CA SER A 616 14.86 -19.75 -10.62
C SER A 616 15.30 -18.50 -9.84
N PHE A 617 14.55 -17.41 -9.99
CA PHE A 617 14.68 -16.21 -9.17
C PHE A 617 13.29 -15.64 -8.82
N HIS A 618 13.01 -15.51 -7.53
CA HIS A 618 11.80 -14.89 -7.00
C HIS A 618 11.93 -13.35 -7.04
N VAL A 619 11.09 -12.71 -7.86
CA VAL A 619 11.01 -11.26 -8.00
C VAL A 619 9.91 -10.72 -7.09
N VAL A 620 10.30 -9.90 -6.13
CA VAL A 620 9.41 -8.94 -5.47
C VAL A 620 10.00 -7.55 -5.72
N LEU A 621 9.23 -6.60 -6.26
CA LEU A 621 9.74 -5.23 -6.42
C LEU A 621 9.83 -4.54 -5.05
N LYS A 622 10.99 -3.96 -4.73
CA LYS A 622 11.23 -3.28 -3.45
C LYS A 622 11.77 -1.86 -3.65
N ASN A 623 11.29 -0.95 -2.81
CA ASN A 623 11.67 0.46 -2.76
C ASN A 623 12.49 0.76 -1.50
N LEU A 624 13.19 1.89 -1.47
CA LEU A 624 13.88 2.37 -0.27
C LEU A 624 12.95 3.37 0.45
N PRO A 625 12.60 3.24 1.74
CA PRO A 625 11.61 4.12 2.37
C PRO A 625 12.14 5.54 2.68
N GLN A 626 13.45 5.72 2.76
CA GLN A 626 14.13 7.01 2.87
C GLN A 626 15.58 6.88 2.41
N GLU A 627 16.21 7.98 1.97
CA GLU A 627 17.57 7.98 1.34
C GLU A 627 18.66 7.25 2.15
N ASN A 628 18.53 7.24 3.48
CA ASN A 628 19.49 6.62 4.40
C ASN A 628 18.97 5.33 5.08
N ALA A 629 17.87 4.75 4.62
CA ALA A 629 17.34 3.51 5.19
C ALA A 629 18.32 2.34 4.99
N GLU A 630 18.44 1.46 5.99
CA GLU A 630 19.31 0.29 5.92
C GLU A 630 18.72 -0.86 5.10
N LYS A 631 17.40 -0.82 4.86
CA LYS A 631 16.62 -1.87 4.19
C LYS A 631 15.70 -1.29 3.12
N PHE A 632 15.49 -2.09 2.08
CA PHE A 632 14.40 -1.97 1.14
C PHE A 632 13.12 -2.61 1.70
N GLU A 633 11.98 -2.03 1.33
CA GLU A 633 10.63 -2.46 1.72
C GLU A 633 9.81 -2.77 0.46
N VAL A 634 8.88 -3.73 0.56
CA VAL A 634 7.96 -4.10 -0.54
C VAL A 634 6.93 -2.98 -0.71
N PHE A 635 6.46 -2.75 -1.95
CA PHE A 635 5.39 -1.80 -2.22
C PHE A 635 4.26 -2.43 -3.05
N GLU A 636 3.04 -1.92 -2.81
CA GLU A 636 1.83 -2.31 -3.51
C GLU A 636 1.63 -1.48 -4.79
N SER A 637 0.91 -2.04 -5.76
CA SER A 637 0.53 -1.34 -6.99
C SER A 637 -0.77 -0.55 -6.82
N GLU A 638 -0.73 0.75 -7.14
CA GLU A 638 -1.86 1.69 -7.09
C GLU A 638 -2.76 1.51 -8.33
N GLY A 639 -3.45 0.36 -8.38
CA GLY A 639 -4.16 -0.15 -9.56
C GLY A 639 -3.60 -1.51 -9.99
N PRO A 640 -4.21 -2.18 -10.98
CA PRO A 640 -3.72 -3.48 -11.46
C PRO A 640 -2.31 -3.36 -12.07
N TRP A 641 -1.58 -4.49 -12.06
CA TRP A 641 -0.24 -4.60 -12.63
C TRP A 641 -0.08 -5.89 -13.46
N LYS A 642 0.92 -5.89 -14.35
CA LYS A 642 1.30 -7.08 -15.12
C LYS A 642 2.80 -7.13 -15.39
N ALA A 643 3.35 -8.33 -15.58
CA ALA A 643 4.74 -8.56 -15.97
C ALA A 643 4.84 -9.54 -17.16
N TYR A 644 5.63 -9.21 -18.17
CA TYR A 644 5.76 -10.01 -19.39
C TYR A 644 7.12 -9.78 -20.10
N VAL A 645 7.57 -10.75 -20.90
CA VAL A 645 8.76 -10.60 -21.74
C VAL A 645 8.40 -9.73 -22.96
N VAL A 646 9.07 -8.60 -23.12
CA VAL A 646 8.85 -7.69 -24.27
C VAL A 646 9.79 -7.95 -25.45
N LYS A 647 10.98 -8.51 -25.18
CA LYS A 647 12.04 -8.80 -26.15
C LYS A 647 12.91 -9.95 -25.66
N GLU A 648 13.39 -10.78 -26.58
CA GLU A 648 14.38 -11.82 -26.28
C GLU A 648 15.34 -12.09 -27.46
N THR A 649 16.50 -12.65 -27.15
CA THR A 649 17.46 -13.22 -28.11
C THR A 649 17.92 -14.57 -27.54
N ASN A 650 17.67 -15.66 -28.28
CA ASN A 650 17.82 -17.05 -27.81
C ASN A 650 17.08 -17.32 -26.48
N GLY A 651 16.08 -16.51 -26.13
CA GLY A 651 15.60 -16.37 -24.75
C GLY A 651 14.48 -17.30 -24.33
N THR A 652 13.89 -18.07 -25.25
CA THR A 652 12.59 -18.77 -25.11
C THR A 652 12.46 -19.75 -23.93
N GLY A 653 13.57 -20.10 -23.27
CA GLY A 653 13.58 -20.85 -22.01
C GLY A 653 13.40 -20.00 -20.73
N ILE A 654 13.61 -18.69 -20.80
CA ILE A 654 13.41 -17.71 -19.73
C ILE A 654 11.92 -17.42 -19.66
N LYS A 655 11.24 -17.95 -18.65
CA LYS A 655 9.78 -17.83 -18.51
C LYS A 655 9.40 -17.19 -17.19
N LEU A 656 8.20 -16.59 -17.17
CA LEU A 656 7.59 -16.07 -15.95
C LEU A 656 6.66 -17.12 -15.35
N ARG A 657 6.63 -17.19 -14.02
CA ARG A 657 5.69 -18.00 -13.25
C ARG A 657 5.05 -17.18 -12.14
N GLU A 658 3.76 -17.41 -11.91
CA GLU A 658 2.98 -16.78 -10.85
C GLU A 658 3.50 -17.11 -9.44
N GLN A 659 3.22 -16.21 -8.50
CA GLN A 659 3.31 -16.50 -7.06
C GLN A 659 1.92 -16.85 -6.55
N GLN A 660 1.76 -18.07 -6.03
CA GLN A 660 0.47 -18.64 -5.66
C GLN A 660 -0.30 -17.72 -4.68
N GLY A 661 -1.48 -17.27 -5.09
CA GLY A 661 -2.36 -16.41 -4.29
C GLY A 661 -2.04 -14.91 -4.35
N MET A 662 -0.88 -14.51 -4.91
CA MET A 662 -0.47 -13.11 -5.07
C MET A 662 -0.66 -12.61 -6.51
N SER A 663 -0.35 -13.46 -7.49
CA SER A 663 -0.44 -13.17 -8.93
C SER A 663 -0.96 -14.38 -9.72
N SER A 664 -1.28 -14.19 -11.00
CA SER A 664 -1.76 -15.25 -11.90
C SER A 664 -1.16 -15.15 -13.29
N LEU A 665 -0.87 -16.29 -13.92
CA LEU A 665 -0.32 -16.40 -15.27
C LEU A 665 -1.43 -16.59 -16.31
N SER A 666 -1.45 -15.76 -17.35
CA SER A 666 -2.33 -15.89 -18.52
C SER A 666 -1.61 -15.42 -19.78
N ASN A 667 -1.61 -16.23 -20.85
CA ASN A 667 -0.96 -15.92 -22.14
C ASN A 667 0.50 -15.41 -21.99
N ASP A 668 1.35 -16.19 -21.29
CA ASP A 668 2.75 -15.87 -20.94
C ASP A 668 2.95 -14.52 -20.20
N THR A 669 1.87 -13.88 -19.71
CA THR A 669 1.85 -12.65 -18.94
C THR A 669 1.39 -12.92 -17.51
N ILE A 670 2.15 -12.44 -16.52
CA ILE A 670 1.71 -12.41 -15.12
C ILE A 670 0.82 -11.20 -14.92
N TYR A 671 -0.29 -11.37 -14.21
CA TYR A 671 -1.17 -10.31 -13.74
C TYR A 671 -1.23 -10.30 -12.21
N GLY A 672 -1.40 -9.11 -11.64
CA GLY A 672 -1.71 -8.94 -10.23
C GLY A 672 -2.59 -7.71 -10.01
N LYS A 673 -3.12 -7.63 -8.78
CA LYS A 673 -4.28 -6.81 -8.45
C LYS A 673 -3.92 -5.43 -7.90
N THR A 674 -4.93 -4.56 -7.90
CA THR A 674 -4.98 -3.28 -7.20
C THR A 674 -4.71 -3.46 -5.71
N GLY A 675 -3.71 -2.78 -5.15
CA GLY A 675 -3.27 -2.99 -3.76
C GLY A 675 -2.72 -4.40 -3.53
N SER A 676 -1.97 -4.95 -4.49
CA SER A 676 -1.14 -6.14 -4.29
C SER A 676 0.32 -5.83 -4.59
N ASN A 677 1.22 -6.57 -3.96
CA ASN A 677 2.65 -6.52 -4.23
C ASN A 677 2.96 -7.01 -5.65
N ILE A 678 3.95 -6.41 -6.31
CA ILE A 678 4.48 -6.96 -7.56
C ILE A 678 5.36 -8.17 -7.22
N ASP A 679 4.81 -9.37 -7.37
CA ASP A 679 5.38 -10.64 -6.91
C ASP A 679 5.21 -11.76 -7.96
N PHE A 680 6.33 -12.29 -8.48
CA PHE A 680 6.39 -13.36 -9.49
C PHE A 680 7.78 -14.03 -9.54
N HIS A 681 7.95 -15.07 -10.35
CA HIS A 681 9.23 -15.78 -10.52
C HIS A 681 9.73 -15.72 -11.96
N ILE A 682 11.06 -15.73 -12.12
CA ILE A 682 11.76 -15.90 -13.40
C ILE A 682 12.40 -17.29 -13.39
N ASP A 683 11.87 -18.21 -14.19
CA ASP A 683 12.35 -19.58 -14.32
C ASP A 683 13.23 -19.75 -15.57
N PHE A 684 14.37 -20.44 -15.42
CA PHE A 684 15.34 -20.66 -16.49
C PHE A 684 15.28 -22.10 -16.98
N ASN A 685 14.47 -22.37 -18.00
CA ASN A 685 14.33 -23.71 -18.57
C ASN A 685 15.48 -24.03 -19.53
N GLN A 686 15.94 -25.28 -19.56
CA GLN A 686 16.82 -25.74 -20.64
C GLN A 686 16.03 -25.72 -21.95
N GLY A 687 16.43 -24.84 -22.88
CA GLY A 687 15.80 -24.74 -24.20
C GLY A 687 16.37 -25.78 -25.17
N THR A 688 15.69 -25.97 -26.29
CA THR A 688 16.19 -26.79 -27.41
C THR A 688 17.27 -26.10 -28.23
N ASP A 689 17.36 -24.77 -28.12
CA ASP A 689 18.01 -23.93 -29.13
C ASP A 689 19.41 -23.52 -28.69
N ASN A 690 20.40 -23.73 -29.57
CA ASN A 690 21.79 -23.27 -29.48
C ASN A 690 22.35 -23.10 -28.06
N LEU A 691 22.28 -24.15 -27.24
CA LEU A 691 22.59 -24.12 -25.80
C LEU A 691 23.87 -23.34 -25.46
N ALA A 692 24.92 -23.46 -26.27
CA ALA A 692 26.20 -22.81 -26.02
C ALA A 692 26.21 -21.28 -26.15
N ASP A 693 25.17 -20.63 -26.70
CA ASP A 693 25.11 -19.19 -26.92
C ASP A 693 24.42 -18.42 -25.79
N ASN A 694 24.70 -17.11 -25.69
CA ASN A 694 24.08 -16.26 -24.68
C ASN A 694 22.57 -16.15 -24.93
N ARG A 695 21.77 -16.24 -23.85
CA ARG A 695 20.32 -16.05 -23.84
C ARG A 695 19.98 -14.74 -23.15
N TYR A 696 19.07 -13.96 -23.70
CA TYR A 696 18.66 -12.67 -23.16
C TYR A 696 17.15 -12.50 -23.19
N ALA A 697 16.61 -11.81 -22.19
CA ALA A 697 15.24 -11.32 -22.20
C ALA A 697 15.18 -9.93 -21.53
N ILE A 698 14.23 -9.10 -21.96
CA ILE A 698 13.79 -7.93 -21.20
C ILE A 698 12.37 -8.21 -20.72
N ILE A 699 12.20 -8.22 -19.40
CA ILE A 699 10.89 -8.31 -18.77
C ILE A 699 10.42 -6.89 -18.46
N ARG A 700 9.23 -6.53 -18.92
CA ARG A 700 8.56 -5.30 -18.52
C ARG A 700 7.56 -5.61 -17.42
N VAL A 701 7.57 -4.79 -16.37
CA VAL A 701 6.47 -4.64 -15.43
C VAL A 701 5.75 -3.33 -15.75
N GLU A 702 4.43 -3.41 -15.93
CA GLU A 702 3.54 -2.24 -16.01
C GLU A 702 2.65 -2.26 -14.76
N TYR A 703 2.71 -1.20 -13.95
CA TYR A 703 2.09 -1.11 -12.61
C TYR A 703 1.44 0.25 -12.39
N ASN A 704 0.75 0.43 -11.26
CA ASN A 704 -0.11 1.57 -10.95
C ASN A 704 -1.11 1.86 -12.09
N ASN A 705 -2.05 0.93 -12.32
CA ASN A 705 -3.01 1.00 -13.44
C ASN A 705 -2.31 1.02 -14.83
N TYR A 706 -1.20 0.29 -14.93
CA TYR A 706 -0.32 0.22 -16.11
C TYR A 706 0.34 1.53 -16.58
N THR A 707 0.30 2.62 -15.79
CA THR A 707 0.92 3.91 -16.16
C THR A 707 2.42 3.99 -15.85
N CYS A 708 2.89 3.13 -14.94
CA CYS A 708 4.26 3.14 -14.45
C CYS A 708 5.02 1.93 -14.98
N TYR A 709 6.27 2.15 -15.39
CA TYR A 709 7.05 1.18 -16.15
C TYR A 709 8.35 0.82 -15.43
N HIS A 710 8.63 -0.47 -15.30
CA HIS A 710 9.94 -0.96 -14.88
C HIS A 710 10.42 -2.06 -15.85
N LEU A 711 11.72 -2.08 -16.12
CA LEU A 711 12.38 -3.09 -16.97
C LEU A 711 13.40 -3.87 -16.13
N ILE A 712 13.31 -5.20 -16.16
CA ILE A 712 14.28 -6.15 -15.61
C ILE A 712 15.05 -6.77 -16.78
N PHE A 713 16.37 -6.64 -16.78
CA PHE A 713 17.24 -7.19 -17.81
C PHE A 713 17.74 -8.58 -17.42
N VAL A 714 17.46 -9.59 -18.23
CA VAL A 714 17.93 -10.97 -18.01
C VAL A 714 19.05 -11.30 -18.99
N ARG A 715 20.12 -11.90 -18.47
CA ARG A 715 21.20 -12.51 -19.26
C ARG A 715 21.53 -13.89 -18.70
N GLN A 716 21.69 -14.87 -19.57
CA GLN A 716 22.33 -16.13 -19.26
C GLN A 716 23.48 -16.42 -20.23
N GLY A 717 24.67 -16.71 -19.71
CA GLY A 717 25.83 -17.11 -20.50
C GLY A 717 26.95 -16.05 -20.62
N ASP A 718 28.13 -16.57 -20.94
CA ASP A 718 29.42 -16.00 -20.53
C ASP A 718 30.32 -15.63 -21.73
N LYS A 719 29.79 -15.77 -22.95
CA LYS A 719 30.51 -15.41 -24.19
C LYS A 719 30.61 -13.89 -24.33
N PRO A 720 31.70 -13.37 -24.92
CA PRO A 720 31.71 -12.02 -25.45
C PRO A 720 30.69 -11.90 -26.58
N ASP A 721 29.96 -10.78 -26.63
CA ASP A 721 28.82 -10.63 -27.56
C ASP A 721 28.55 -9.15 -27.88
N ASN A 722 27.98 -8.88 -29.06
CA ASN A 722 27.74 -7.53 -29.58
C ASN A 722 26.31 -7.06 -29.33
N LEU A 723 26.16 -5.84 -28.80
CA LEU A 723 24.85 -5.18 -28.60
C LEU A 723 24.36 -4.44 -29.86
N VAL A 724 25.27 -4.08 -30.77
CA VAL A 724 24.99 -3.52 -32.09
C VAL A 724 25.50 -4.51 -33.13
N GLU A 725 24.72 -4.78 -34.19
CA GLU A 725 25.12 -5.76 -35.22
C GLU A 725 26.41 -5.33 -35.93
N GLY A 726 27.34 -6.27 -36.14
CA GLY A 726 28.67 -5.99 -36.69
C GLY A 726 29.66 -5.28 -35.73
N GLY A 727 29.14 -4.56 -34.72
CA GLY A 727 29.90 -3.79 -33.72
C GLY A 727 30.80 -4.60 -32.79
N ALA A 728 31.29 -3.96 -31.72
CA ALA A 728 32.22 -4.60 -30.79
C ALA A 728 31.57 -5.72 -29.95
N GLU A 729 32.33 -6.79 -29.67
CA GLU A 729 31.86 -7.96 -28.91
C GLU A 729 32.42 -7.90 -27.48
N TRP A 730 31.56 -7.59 -26.52
CA TRP A 730 31.95 -7.22 -25.15
C TRP A 730 31.94 -8.41 -24.20
N TYR A 731 32.99 -8.54 -23.39
CA TYR A 731 32.99 -9.47 -22.25
C TYR A 731 32.10 -8.91 -21.12
N ALA A 732 31.44 -9.79 -20.37
CA ALA A 732 30.41 -9.41 -19.40
C ALA A 732 30.99 -8.95 -18.04
N GLU A 733 32.29 -9.13 -17.82
CA GLU A 733 33.01 -9.01 -16.55
C GLU A 733 34.16 -7.99 -16.66
N ASN A 734 34.55 -7.38 -15.54
CA ASN A 734 35.70 -6.47 -15.49
C ASN A 734 37.04 -7.22 -15.43
N MET A 735 38.13 -6.53 -15.75
CA MET A 735 39.48 -7.08 -15.55
C MET A 735 39.84 -7.11 -14.05
N ARG A 736 40.38 -8.23 -13.59
CA ARG A 736 40.99 -8.38 -12.26
C ARG A 736 42.51 -8.24 -12.31
N THR A 737 43.15 -8.77 -13.34
CA THR A 737 44.60 -8.58 -13.59
C THR A 737 44.82 -8.22 -15.05
N LYS A 738 46.07 -8.19 -15.53
CA LYS A 738 46.37 -8.05 -16.97
C LYS A 738 45.68 -9.10 -17.83
N THR A 739 45.64 -10.35 -17.37
CA THR A 739 45.24 -11.52 -18.17
C THR A 739 43.98 -12.22 -17.66
N GLN A 740 43.51 -11.87 -16.45
CA GLN A 740 42.35 -12.50 -15.81
C GLN A 740 41.17 -11.51 -15.74
N ARG A 741 40.05 -11.88 -16.37
CA ARG A 741 38.71 -11.31 -16.08
C ARG A 741 38.24 -11.77 -14.71
N ALA A 742 37.35 -11.02 -14.08
CA ALA A 742 36.59 -11.51 -12.93
C ALA A 742 35.69 -12.71 -13.31
N GLU A 743 35.25 -13.47 -12.30
CA GLU A 743 34.49 -14.71 -12.47
C GLU A 743 32.98 -14.49 -12.66
N SER A 744 32.49 -13.26 -12.48
CA SER A 744 31.08 -12.90 -12.64
C SER A 744 30.93 -11.42 -13.07
N PRO A 745 29.90 -11.06 -13.85
CA PRO A 745 29.54 -9.67 -14.14
C PRO A 745 29.26 -8.81 -12.92
N LEU A 746 28.92 -9.41 -11.77
CA LEU A 746 28.69 -8.69 -10.51
C LEU A 746 29.98 -8.23 -9.82
N ASP A 747 31.13 -8.83 -10.14
CA ASP A 747 32.41 -8.41 -9.56
C ASP A 747 32.85 -7.09 -10.21
N GLU A 748 33.10 -6.09 -9.38
CA GLU A 748 33.61 -4.80 -9.81
C GLU A 748 35.02 -4.89 -10.40
N GLY A 749 35.79 -5.94 -10.07
CA GLY A 749 37.15 -6.11 -10.56
C GLY A 749 38.12 -5.08 -9.97
N SER A 750 39.27 -4.93 -10.61
CA SER A 750 40.34 -4.06 -10.09
C SER A 750 40.29 -2.64 -10.68
N LEU A 751 40.80 -1.68 -9.90
CA LEU A 751 41.04 -0.32 -10.37
C LEU A 751 42.49 -0.19 -10.87
N PHE A 752 42.68 0.39 -12.04
CA PHE A 752 43.96 0.52 -12.74
C PHE A 752 44.27 2.00 -13.01
N LYS A 753 45.52 2.45 -12.83
CA LYS A 753 45.98 3.74 -13.42
C LYS A 753 46.12 3.56 -14.95
N LEU A 754 45.84 4.60 -15.75
CA LEU A 754 45.76 4.46 -17.22
C LEU A 754 47.04 3.83 -17.80
N GLY A 755 46.89 2.73 -18.55
CA GLY A 755 48.00 2.00 -19.18
C GLY A 755 48.86 1.15 -18.23
N ASN A 756 48.64 1.19 -16.91
CA ASN A 756 49.36 0.34 -15.96
C ASN A 756 48.66 -1.01 -15.76
N TRP A 757 49.35 -2.10 -16.08
CA TRP A 757 48.90 -3.48 -15.87
C TRP A 757 49.57 -4.21 -14.69
N ASP A 758 50.62 -3.65 -14.10
CA ASP A 758 51.51 -4.35 -13.15
C ASP A 758 51.04 -4.25 -11.69
N TYR A 759 50.22 -3.23 -11.40
CA TYR A 759 49.69 -2.90 -10.06
C TYR A 759 48.16 -2.69 -10.04
N PRO A 760 47.34 -3.69 -10.43
CA PRO A 760 45.89 -3.67 -10.21
C PRO A 760 45.52 -3.54 -8.73
N ILE A 761 44.68 -2.58 -8.36
CA ILE A 761 44.14 -2.43 -7.00
C ILE A 761 42.94 -3.37 -6.84
N ASP A 762 43.08 -4.41 -6.00
CA ASP A 762 42.07 -5.45 -5.84
C ASP A 762 40.71 -4.92 -5.32
N ALA A 763 39.62 -5.52 -5.82
CA ALA A 763 38.23 -5.18 -5.52
C ALA A 763 37.93 -5.08 -4.02
N LEU A 764 38.50 -5.97 -3.20
CA LEU A 764 38.26 -5.98 -1.75
C LEU A 764 38.73 -4.70 -1.04
N ASN A 765 39.67 -3.97 -1.65
CA ASN A 765 40.16 -2.70 -1.13
C ASN A 765 39.30 -1.51 -1.60
N ASN A 766 38.51 -1.65 -2.67
CA ASN A 766 37.72 -0.60 -3.32
C ASN A 766 36.37 -0.34 -2.60
N LYS A 767 36.44 -0.30 -1.27
CA LYS A 767 35.31 -0.02 -0.38
C LYS A 767 35.56 1.26 0.40
N ASN A 768 34.56 2.13 0.48
CA ASN A 768 34.55 3.22 1.47
C ASN A 768 34.65 2.59 2.88
N PRO A 769 35.51 3.11 3.79
CA PRO A 769 35.72 2.52 5.11
C PRO A 769 34.50 2.65 6.06
N LYS A 770 33.54 3.51 5.74
CA LYS A 770 32.24 3.54 6.42
C LYS A 770 31.40 2.35 5.95
N SER A 771 30.88 1.56 6.87
CA SER A 771 29.87 0.54 6.61
C SER A 771 28.80 0.60 7.71
N ILE A 772 27.50 0.56 7.41
CA ILE A 772 26.92 0.53 6.05
C ILE A 772 27.05 1.90 5.33
N TRP A 773 26.77 1.93 4.02
CA TRP A 773 26.95 3.12 3.18
C TRP A 773 25.78 4.13 3.22
N THR A 774 25.14 4.30 4.37
CA THR A 774 24.10 5.31 4.64
C THR A 774 24.69 6.48 5.45
N HIS A 775 24.04 7.64 5.48
CA HIS A 775 24.50 8.85 6.20
C HIS A 775 25.97 9.23 5.91
N VAL A 776 26.40 9.12 4.65
CA VAL A 776 27.77 9.41 4.21
C VAL A 776 28.04 10.92 4.23
N LYS A 777 29.10 11.33 4.95
CA LYS A 777 29.56 12.71 5.11
C LYS A 777 30.93 12.93 4.46
N PRO A 778 31.37 14.19 4.21
CA PRO A 778 32.66 14.46 3.56
C PRO A 778 33.86 13.81 4.27
N THR A 779 33.79 13.70 5.60
CA THR A 779 34.80 13.11 6.48
C THR A 779 34.84 11.58 6.49
N ASP A 780 33.87 10.88 5.90
CA ASP A 780 33.90 9.41 5.75
C ASP A 780 34.82 8.96 4.59
N PHE A 781 35.05 9.84 3.61
CA PHE A 781 35.97 9.59 2.50
C PHE A 781 37.43 9.70 2.96
N LYS A 782 38.06 8.54 3.21
CA LYS A 782 39.44 8.42 3.71
C LYS A 782 40.24 7.45 2.85
N LEU A 783 41.58 7.53 2.97
CA LEU A 783 42.47 6.57 2.31
C LEU A 783 42.31 5.21 2.99
N TYR A 784 41.82 4.22 2.25
CA TYR A 784 41.55 2.87 2.75
C TYR A 784 41.88 1.80 1.70
N PRO A 785 42.63 0.74 2.08
CA PRO A 785 43.40 0.59 3.33
C PRO A 785 44.50 1.65 3.48
N ALA A 786 44.78 2.08 4.72
CA ALA A 786 45.77 3.12 4.99
C ALA A 786 47.22 2.64 4.94
N ASP A 787 47.44 1.32 5.07
CA ASP A 787 48.76 0.65 5.01
C ASP A 787 49.13 0.16 3.61
N GLY A 788 48.34 0.53 2.59
CA GLY A 788 48.56 0.17 1.19
C GLY A 788 47.60 -0.87 0.64
N PHE A 789 47.47 -0.86 -0.68
CA PHE A 789 46.55 -1.67 -1.46
C PHE A 789 47.15 -3.03 -1.80
N VAL A 790 46.38 -4.10 -1.66
CA VAL A 790 46.72 -5.43 -2.18
C VAL A 790 46.71 -5.40 -3.71
N ILE A 791 47.76 -5.94 -4.31
CA ILE A 791 47.86 -6.05 -5.76
C ILE A 791 47.18 -7.35 -6.23
N ALA A 792 46.15 -7.22 -7.08
CA ALA A 792 45.38 -8.37 -7.55
C ALA A 792 46.26 -9.37 -8.33
N GLY A 793 46.05 -10.66 -8.08
CA GLY A 793 46.93 -11.74 -8.56
C GLY A 793 48.25 -11.88 -7.81
N LYS A 794 48.55 -11.00 -6.84
CA LYS A 794 49.75 -11.02 -6.00
C LYS A 794 49.38 -10.76 -4.52
N PRO A 795 48.62 -11.65 -3.84
CA PRO A 795 47.97 -11.34 -2.55
C PRO A 795 48.92 -10.93 -1.40
N ASN A 796 50.21 -11.26 -1.50
CA ASN A 796 51.24 -10.88 -0.53
C ASN A 796 51.98 -9.56 -0.88
N GLU A 797 51.70 -8.94 -2.02
CA GLU A 797 52.26 -7.63 -2.41
C GLU A 797 51.25 -6.51 -2.08
N LYS A 798 51.64 -5.59 -1.19
CA LYS A 798 50.97 -4.31 -0.98
C LYS A 798 51.74 -3.16 -1.64
N LYS A 799 51.01 -2.11 -2.04
CA LYS A 799 51.56 -0.82 -2.52
C LYS A 799 50.80 0.36 -1.95
N THR A 800 51.50 1.37 -1.46
CA THR A 800 50.91 2.70 -1.22
C THR A 800 50.59 3.40 -2.55
N TRP A 801 49.72 4.43 -2.54
CA TRP A 801 49.28 5.12 -3.76
C TRP A 801 50.43 5.69 -4.61
N GLY A 802 51.53 6.11 -3.96
CA GLY A 802 52.73 6.64 -4.63
C GLY A 802 53.63 5.56 -5.24
N GLU A 803 53.58 4.33 -4.76
CA GLU A 803 54.30 3.19 -5.35
C GLU A 803 53.55 2.57 -6.54
N ILE A 804 52.22 2.78 -6.61
CA ILE A 804 51.43 2.45 -7.80
C ILE A 804 51.78 3.46 -8.90
N THR A 805 52.75 3.06 -9.73
CA THR A 805 53.24 3.87 -10.85
C THR A 805 52.17 4.09 -11.93
N PHE A 806 52.47 4.97 -12.87
CA PHE A 806 51.79 5.12 -14.15
C PHE A 806 52.89 5.29 -15.22
N PRO A 807 52.65 4.97 -16.51
CA PRO A 807 53.63 5.20 -17.56
C PRO A 807 54.02 6.68 -17.61
N SER A 808 55.31 6.99 -17.48
CA SER A 808 55.79 8.36 -17.21
C SER A 808 56.53 9.03 -18.36
N THR A 809 56.98 8.27 -19.37
CA THR A 809 57.78 8.77 -20.49
C THR A 809 56.91 9.24 -21.65
N ILE A 810 56.87 10.56 -21.86
CA ILE A 810 56.48 11.14 -23.16
C ILE A 810 57.74 11.17 -24.03
N THR A 811 57.70 10.48 -25.16
CA THR A 811 58.65 10.64 -26.27
C THR A 811 57.89 10.78 -27.58
N ASP A 812 58.36 11.72 -28.41
CA ASP A 812 58.04 11.91 -29.82
C ASP A 812 56.55 12.02 -30.20
N GLY A 813 55.88 13.03 -29.64
CA GLY A 813 54.81 13.81 -30.30
C GLY A 813 53.44 13.16 -30.54
N ASN A 814 53.35 11.83 -30.67
CA ASN A 814 52.14 11.06 -30.98
C ASN A 814 52.00 9.77 -30.14
N SER A 815 52.92 9.50 -29.20
CA SER A 815 52.86 8.32 -28.32
C SER A 815 51.75 8.45 -27.27
N LEU A 816 50.54 8.00 -27.63
CA LEU A 816 49.36 8.05 -26.77
C LEU A 816 49.46 7.01 -25.64
N PHE A 817 49.05 7.41 -24.43
CA PHE A 817 48.86 6.48 -23.33
C PHE A 817 47.78 5.47 -23.71
N THR A 818 48.15 4.19 -23.79
CA THR A 818 47.27 3.10 -24.17
C THR A 818 47.53 1.86 -23.33
N PHE A 819 46.49 1.09 -23.04
CA PHE A 819 46.64 -0.25 -22.49
C PHE A 819 47.12 -1.21 -23.58
N SER A 820 48.23 -1.93 -23.32
CA SER A 820 48.60 -3.08 -24.16
C SER A 820 47.49 -4.13 -24.14
N ASP A 821 47.30 -4.88 -25.22
CA ASP A 821 46.34 -5.99 -25.26
C ASP A 821 46.55 -6.96 -24.06
N PRO A 822 45.49 -7.33 -23.32
CA PRO A 822 45.51 -8.38 -22.31
C PRO A 822 46.05 -9.73 -22.81
N THR A 823 45.57 -10.18 -23.97
CA THR A 823 45.87 -11.47 -24.59
C THR A 823 45.88 -11.31 -26.12
N SER A 824 46.12 -12.39 -26.87
CA SER A 824 46.08 -12.35 -28.35
C SER A 824 44.67 -12.07 -28.92
N ASP A 825 43.62 -12.45 -28.20
CA ASP A 825 42.21 -12.45 -28.59
C ASP A 825 41.35 -11.38 -27.90
N MET A 826 41.91 -10.64 -26.94
CA MET A 826 41.19 -9.64 -26.14
C MET A 826 41.92 -8.29 -26.15
N LYS A 827 41.14 -7.20 -26.21
CA LYS A 827 41.63 -5.82 -26.09
C LYS A 827 40.75 -5.00 -25.15
N VAL A 828 41.30 -3.96 -24.53
CA VAL A 828 40.50 -2.94 -23.84
C VAL A 828 39.57 -2.26 -24.85
N ALA A 829 38.35 -1.90 -24.41
CA ALA A 829 37.37 -1.18 -25.23
C ALA A 829 37.87 0.22 -25.59
N SER A 830 37.80 0.63 -26.85
CA SER A 830 38.20 1.97 -27.30
C SER A 830 37.14 3.01 -26.97
N ALA A 831 37.52 4.30 -27.03
CA ALA A 831 36.55 5.40 -26.87
C ALA A 831 35.47 5.38 -27.98
N GLN A 832 35.78 4.83 -29.16
CA GLN A 832 34.82 4.67 -30.26
C GLN A 832 33.79 3.58 -29.96
N GLU A 833 34.17 2.50 -29.27
CA GLU A 833 33.27 1.37 -28.96
C GLU A 833 32.26 1.74 -27.86
N TYR A 834 32.67 2.52 -26.85
CA TYR A 834 31.69 3.17 -25.96
C TYR A 834 30.84 4.21 -26.71
N GLY A 835 31.44 4.92 -27.69
CA GLY A 835 30.73 5.87 -28.55
C GLY A 835 29.65 5.23 -29.45
N GLU A 836 29.85 3.99 -29.89
CA GLU A 836 28.85 3.17 -30.59
C GLU A 836 27.64 2.93 -29.67
N LEU A 837 27.86 2.45 -28.45
CA LEU A 837 26.81 2.25 -27.45
C LEU A 837 26.06 3.55 -27.10
N TYR A 838 26.76 4.69 -27.04
CA TYR A 838 26.17 5.98 -26.69
C TYR A 838 25.34 6.63 -27.80
N LYS A 839 25.71 6.41 -29.06
CA LYS A 839 25.08 7.08 -30.22
C LYS A 839 24.06 6.23 -30.97
N HIS A 840 24.08 4.92 -30.79
CA HIS A 840 23.21 4.03 -31.55
C HIS A 840 21.75 4.13 -31.07
N GLN A 841 20.83 4.46 -31.99
CA GLN A 841 19.42 4.78 -31.70
C GLN A 841 18.69 3.69 -30.89
N ASP A 842 19.05 2.42 -31.08
CA ASP A 842 18.42 1.27 -30.45
C ASP A 842 19.01 0.92 -29.08
N ILE A 843 20.10 1.58 -28.67
CA ILE A 843 20.67 1.41 -27.32
C ILE A 843 19.98 2.34 -26.32
N ALA A 844 19.89 1.89 -25.08
CA ALA A 844 19.47 2.70 -23.93
C ALA A 844 20.15 2.20 -22.64
N GLU A 845 20.04 2.99 -21.57
CA GLU A 845 20.63 2.69 -20.27
C GLU A 845 19.56 2.49 -19.18
N GLY A 846 19.83 1.62 -18.22
CA GLY A 846 19.01 1.43 -17.03
C GLY A 846 19.89 1.21 -15.79
N TYR A 847 19.54 1.83 -14.67
CA TYR A 847 20.39 1.82 -13.47
C TYR A 847 19.71 1.07 -12.33
N GLY A 848 20.46 0.24 -11.61
CA GLY A 848 19.94 -0.56 -10.50
C GLY A 848 20.80 -1.78 -10.17
N VAL A 849 20.17 -2.81 -9.58
CA VAL A 849 20.82 -3.99 -9.02
C VAL A 849 20.83 -5.18 -9.98
N LEU A 850 21.99 -5.78 -10.21
CA LEU A 850 22.16 -7.11 -10.79
C LEU A 850 22.25 -8.17 -9.68
N TYR A 851 21.48 -9.26 -9.80
CA TYR A 851 21.62 -10.47 -8.99
C TYR A 851 22.24 -11.62 -9.79
N GLY A 852 23.11 -12.40 -9.16
CA GLY A 852 23.93 -13.44 -9.81
C GLY A 852 23.57 -14.88 -9.44
N ASP A 853 24.45 -15.81 -9.82
CA ASP A 853 24.24 -17.27 -9.79
C ASP A 853 23.79 -17.89 -8.46
N ASN A 854 24.07 -17.24 -7.34
CA ASN A 854 23.76 -17.72 -5.99
C ASN A 854 22.56 -16.99 -5.36
N ALA A 855 22.03 -15.96 -6.01
CA ALA A 855 20.82 -15.28 -5.60
C ALA A 855 19.59 -16.03 -6.14
N VAL A 856 18.63 -16.32 -5.26
CA VAL A 856 17.34 -16.95 -5.61
C VAL A 856 16.13 -16.05 -5.35
N GLU A 857 16.33 -14.88 -4.73
CA GLU A 857 15.28 -13.92 -4.36
C GLU A 857 15.85 -12.49 -4.28
N VAL A 858 14.96 -11.50 -4.15
CA VAL A 858 15.31 -10.06 -4.03
C VAL A 858 15.69 -9.72 -2.59
N GLY A 859 16.98 -9.45 -2.37
CA GLY A 859 17.52 -9.01 -1.08
C GLY A 859 16.93 -7.69 -0.57
N GLU A 860 17.05 -7.47 0.74
CA GLU A 860 16.41 -6.33 1.43
C GLU A 860 17.43 -5.37 2.05
N HIS A 861 18.37 -5.89 2.82
CA HIS A 861 19.35 -5.08 3.53
C HIS A 861 20.45 -4.57 2.58
N ILE A 862 20.91 -3.33 2.77
CA ILE A 862 21.83 -2.64 1.83
C ILE A 862 23.11 -3.43 1.55
N ASN A 863 23.66 -4.13 2.54
CA ASN A 863 24.85 -4.96 2.34
C ASN A 863 24.59 -6.15 1.40
N ASP A 864 23.37 -6.63 1.30
CA ASP A 864 23.03 -7.79 0.49
C ASP A 864 22.43 -7.40 -0.87
N VAL A 865 21.87 -6.18 -0.97
CA VAL A 865 21.41 -5.57 -2.23
C VAL A 865 22.56 -4.95 -3.05
N TYR A 866 23.58 -4.38 -2.39
CA TYR A 866 24.70 -3.70 -3.07
C TYR A 866 26.10 -4.29 -2.77
N GLY A 867 26.25 -5.08 -1.71
CA GLY A 867 27.56 -5.47 -1.16
C GLY A 867 28.14 -6.78 -1.68
N TYR A 868 27.88 -7.13 -2.95
CA TYR A 868 28.59 -8.23 -3.60
C TYR A 868 30.10 -7.96 -3.65
N ASP A 869 30.89 -9.00 -3.35
CA ASP A 869 32.31 -9.11 -3.65
C ASP A 869 32.64 -10.59 -3.93
N TYR A 870 33.81 -10.87 -4.50
CA TYR A 870 34.15 -12.24 -4.92
C TYR A 870 34.33 -13.21 -3.74
N GLU A 871 34.71 -12.75 -2.54
CA GLU A 871 34.85 -13.62 -1.35
C GLU A 871 33.47 -14.05 -0.82
N HIS A 872 32.49 -13.16 -0.88
CA HIS A 872 31.10 -13.42 -0.47
C HIS A 872 30.22 -13.86 -1.65
N SER A 873 30.79 -14.21 -2.80
CA SER A 873 30.06 -14.59 -4.03
C SER A 873 29.05 -15.73 -3.85
N GLY A 874 29.27 -16.62 -2.87
CA GLY A 874 28.34 -17.68 -2.47
C GLY A 874 27.09 -17.22 -1.71
N THR A 875 27.03 -15.98 -1.23
CA THR A 875 25.97 -15.47 -0.34
C THR A 875 24.76 -14.85 -1.05
N GLY A 876 24.72 -14.88 -2.38
CA GLY A 876 23.56 -14.43 -3.16
C GLY A 876 23.35 -12.92 -3.25
N ARG A 877 24.36 -12.11 -2.90
CA ARG A 877 24.29 -10.65 -2.94
C ARG A 877 24.13 -10.07 -4.34
N GLY A 878 23.51 -8.89 -4.41
CA GLY A 878 23.45 -8.04 -5.59
C GLY A 878 24.60 -7.04 -5.69
N MET A 879 24.82 -6.53 -6.90
CA MET A 879 25.73 -5.42 -7.20
C MET A 879 24.95 -4.30 -7.90
N ARG A 880 25.23 -3.04 -7.57
CA ARG A 880 24.67 -1.86 -8.26
C ARG A 880 25.51 -1.44 -9.45
N GLY A 881 24.85 -1.04 -10.53
CA GLY A 881 25.53 -0.64 -11.76
C GLY A 881 24.61 -0.07 -12.84
N CYS A 882 25.18 0.07 -14.03
CA CYS A 882 24.49 0.47 -15.25
C CYS A 882 24.31 -0.75 -16.17
N PHE A 883 23.08 -0.96 -16.63
CA PHE A 883 22.75 -1.86 -17.72
C PHE A 883 22.73 -1.05 -19.01
N VAL A 884 23.62 -1.37 -19.95
CA VAL A 884 23.50 -0.89 -21.34
C VAL A 884 22.82 -2.00 -22.12
N TYR A 885 21.76 -1.68 -22.85
CA TYR A 885 20.93 -2.68 -23.53
C TYR A 885 20.43 -2.22 -24.90
N ASN A 886 20.22 -3.18 -25.79
CA ASN A 886 19.55 -2.97 -27.07
C ASN A 886 18.03 -3.20 -26.91
N LYS A 887 17.24 -2.17 -27.21
CA LYS A 887 15.77 -2.16 -27.12
C LYS A 887 15.10 -3.12 -28.09
N GLU A 888 15.74 -3.46 -29.20
CA GLU A 888 15.15 -4.29 -30.26
C GLU A 888 15.50 -5.77 -30.17
N THR A 889 16.68 -6.13 -29.66
CA THR A 889 17.13 -7.52 -29.49
C THR A 889 17.06 -8.02 -28.05
N GLY A 890 17.01 -7.13 -27.06
CA GLY A 890 17.07 -7.48 -25.64
C GLY A 890 18.48 -7.80 -25.11
N LYS A 891 19.50 -7.86 -25.97
CA LYS A 891 20.90 -8.04 -25.57
C LYS A 891 21.33 -6.95 -24.58
N ASN A 892 22.02 -7.33 -23.51
CA ASN A 892 22.41 -6.42 -22.43
C ASN A 892 23.79 -6.73 -21.83
N LEU A 893 24.42 -5.69 -21.29
CA LEU A 893 25.69 -5.69 -20.57
C LEU A 893 25.54 -4.95 -19.25
N PHE A 894 26.18 -5.45 -18.20
CA PHE A 894 26.22 -4.80 -16.89
C PHE A 894 27.61 -4.26 -16.56
N PHE A 895 27.63 -2.99 -16.16
CA PHE A 895 28.79 -2.23 -15.73
C PHE A 895 28.63 -1.93 -14.23
N PRO A 896 29.24 -2.72 -13.33
CA PRO A 896 29.20 -2.43 -11.89
C PRO A 896 29.84 -1.08 -11.58
N ILE A 897 29.30 -0.37 -10.58
CA ILE A 897 29.88 0.89 -10.07
C ILE A 897 30.62 0.72 -8.73
N GLY A 898 30.88 -0.53 -8.35
CA GLY A 898 31.49 -0.93 -7.09
C GLY A 898 30.50 -1.06 -5.93
N ALA A 899 30.80 -1.93 -4.97
CA ALA A 899 29.92 -2.26 -3.86
C ALA A 899 29.58 -1.02 -3.03
N SER A 900 30.61 -0.23 -2.69
CA SER A 900 30.45 1.06 -2.00
C SER A 900 29.91 2.19 -2.89
N GLY A 901 29.74 1.97 -4.19
CA GLY A 901 29.14 2.89 -5.15
C GLY A 901 30.09 3.98 -5.68
N TYR A 902 31.39 3.83 -5.46
CA TYR A 902 32.41 4.83 -5.77
C TYR A 902 33.55 4.24 -6.61
N GLY A 903 33.25 3.79 -7.83
CA GLY A 903 34.19 3.11 -8.74
C GLY A 903 35.24 4.02 -9.37
N HIS A 904 36.02 4.73 -8.54
CA HIS A 904 37.03 5.71 -8.94
C HIS A 904 37.95 6.06 -7.75
N ARG A 905 39.28 6.07 -7.94
CA ARG A 905 40.25 6.60 -6.96
C ARG A 905 41.03 7.77 -7.52
N LYS A 906 41.10 8.87 -6.77
CA LYS A 906 41.60 10.16 -7.28
C LYS A 906 43.04 10.45 -6.82
N GLU A 907 43.94 10.69 -7.77
CA GLU A 907 45.34 11.15 -7.58
C GLU A 907 45.37 12.45 -6.74
N LYS A 908 44.48 13.40 -7.05
CA LYS A 908 44.37 14.67 -6.32
C LYS A 908 43.96 14.51 -4.85
N GLU A 909 43.42 13.34 -4.48
CA GLU A 909 43.09 12.93 -3.11
C GLU A 909 43.96 11.74 -2.65
N ASN A 910 45.15 11.55 -3.21
CA ASN A 910 46.12 10.50 -2.85
C ASN A 910 45.56 9.07 -2.81
N GLY A 911 44.66 8.74 -3.76
CA GLY A 911 44.08 7.40 -3.88
C GLY A 911 42.82 7.15 -3.05
N ILE A 912 42.24 8.18 -2.43
CA ILE A 912 40.90 8.11 -1.83
C ILE A 912 39.88 7.66 -2.89
N LEU A 913 39.03 6.71 -2.48
CA LEU A 913 37.95 6.16 -3.28
C LEU A 913 36.75 7.12 -3.26
N ARG A 914 36.51 7.83 -4.36
CA ARG A 914 35.42 8.79 -4.51
C ARG A 914 35.10 8.95 -6.00
N TYR A 915 33.85 8.72 -6.38
CA TYR A 915 33.36 8.98 -7.74
C TYR A 915 33.48 10.48 -8.11
N ALA A 916 32.76 11.33 -7.39
CA ALA A 916 32.52 12.71 -7.75
C ALA A 916 33.75 13.61 -7.71
N GLY A 917 33.75 14.67 -8.53
CA GLY A 917 34.79 15.70 -8.56
C GLY A 917 34.91 16.48 -7.26
N GLN A 918 33.78 16.85 -6.63
CA GLN A 918 33.70 17.61 -5.38
C GLN A 918 33.98 16.75 -4.14
N THR A 919 34.54 17.36 -3.10
CA THR A 919 34.90 16.69 -1.84
C THR A 919 33.86 16.87 -0.73
N ALA A 920 33.07 17.94 -0.80
CA ALA A 920 32.03 18.33 0.16
C ALA A 920 30.81 18.91 -0.60
N GLU A 921 29.89 19.54 0.12
CA GLU A 921 28.70 20.20 -0.43
C GLU A 921 29.07 21.30 -1.43
N PHE A 922 28.23 21.49 -2.45
CA PHE A 922 28.50 22.42 -3.53
C PHE A 922 28.12 23.86 -3.14
N GLU A 923 29.08 24.62 -2.61
CA GLU A 923 28.92 26.06 -2.29
C GLU A 923 29.14 26.99 -3.51
N SER A 924 29.39 26.40 -4.69
CA SER A 924 29.87 27.03 -5.93
C SER A 924 31.35 27.45 -5.96
N SER A 925 31.93 27.42 -7.17
CA SER A 925 33.33 27.80 -7.42
C SER A 925 33.56 28.50 -8.76
N ASN A 926 32.50 28.80 -9.51
CA ASN A 926 32.61 29.40 -10.85
C ASN A 926 31.38 30.25 -11.21
N VAL A 927 31.40 31.52 -10.79
CA VAL A 927 30.35 32.53 -11.04
C VAL A 927 30.11 32.77 -12.55
N ALA A 928 31.10 32.49 -13.41
CA ALA A 928 30.96 32.61 -14.87
C ALA A 928 30.21 31.43 -15.52
N VAL A 929 29.82 30.42 -14.74
CA VAL A 929 29.03 29.26 -15.18
C VAL A 929 27.73 29.14 -14.37
N TYR A 930 27.79 29.32 -13.05
CA TYR A 930 26.64 29.29 -12.12
C TYR A 930 26.63 30.57 -11.26
N PRO A 931 26.01 31.68 -11.71
CA PRO A 931 26.11 32.98 -11.06
C PRO A 931 25.56 33.05 -9.64
N ASN A 932 24.52 32.26 -9.34
CA ASN A 932 23.84 32.15 -8.04
C ASN A 932 24.26 30.87 -7.28
N GLY A 933 25.26 30.15 -7.80
CA GLY A 933 25.81 28.94 -7.21
C GLY A 933 24.83 27.76 -7.19
N VAL A 934 24.69 27.11 -6.04
CA VAL A 934 23.81 25.94 -5.86
C VAL A 934 22.33 26.24 -6.15
N ASN A 935 21.90 27.51 -6.07
CA ASN A 935 20.54 27.90 -6.45
C ASN A 935 20.26 27.64 -7.95
N ASP A 936 21.28 27.68 -8.80
CA ASP A 936 21.16 27.38 -10.23
C ASP A 936 21.18 25.87 -10.52
N VAL A 937 21.76 25.07 -9.61
CA VAL A 937 22.05 23.64 -9.80
C VAL A 937 21.83 22.82 -8.50
N PRO A 938 20.62 22.83 -7.92
CA PRO A 938 20.37 22.27 -6.59
C PRO A 938 20.55 20.74 -6.52
N LEU A 939 20.45 20.04 -7.65
CA LEU A 939 20.77 18.61 -7.77
C LEU A 939 22.28 18.30 -7.63
N PHE A 940 23.17 19.29 -7.72
CA PHE A 940 24.61 19.11 -7.49
C PHE A 940 25.02 19.37 -6.04
N TYR A 941 24.11 19.84 -5.18
CA TYR A 941 24.37 20.20 -3.77
C TYR A 941 25.20 19.16 -3.02
N ASP A 942 24.80 17.88 -3.06
CA ASP A 942 25.47 16.80 -2.34
C ASP A 942 26.19 15.81 -3.27
N VAL A 943 26.61 16.26 -4.46
CA VAL A 943 27.24 15.41 -5.48
C VAL A 943 28.45 14.62 -4.93
N TYR A 944 29.16 15.14 -3.92
CA TYR A 944 30.31 14.47 -3.28
C TYR A 944 30.02 13.06 -2.73
N LYS A 945 28.78 12.76 -2.33
CA LYS A 945 28.35 11.44 -1.82
C LYS A 945 27.57 10.61 -2.85
N ARG A 946 27.25 11.18 -4.02
CA ARG A 946 26.43 10.52 -5.04
C ARG A 946 27.24 9.40 -5.74
N PRO A 947 26.62 8.25 -6.05
CA PRO A 947 27.32 7.08 -6.56
C PRO A 947 27.55 7.13 -8.09
N GLY A 948 28.57 6.41 -8.55
CA GLY A 948 28.95 6.29 -9.95
C GLY A 948 30.33 5.65 -10.12
N ALA A 949 30.78 5.47 -11.36
CA ALA A 949 32.12 4.94 -11.66
C ALA A 949 32.69 5.48 -12.98
N ILE A 950 34.01 5.41 -13.10
CA ILE A 950 34.74 5.71 -14.33
C ILE A 950 35.32 4.42 -14.90
N TYR A 951 35.20 4.26 -16.22
CA TYR A 951 35.82 3.19 -16.99
C TYR A 951 36.84 3.77 -17.95
N TRP A 952 38.03 3.17 -18.07
CA TRP A 952 39.00 3.59 -19.07
C TRP A 952 38.63 3.15 -20.48
N ALA A 953 38.98 4.00 -21.46
CA ALA A 953 39.14 3.61 -22.84
C ALA A 953 40.55 3.04 -23.06
N ARG A 954 40.72 2.27 -24.13
CA ARG A 954 41.99 1.70 -24.56
C ARG A 954 43.08 2.77 -24.77
N GLU A 955 42.73 3.94 -25.27
CA GLU A 955 43.65 5.06 -25.53
C GLU A 955 42.99 6.43 -25.30
N TRP A 956 43.84 7.46 -25.19
CA TRP A 956 43.41 8.86 -25.33
C TRP A 956 42.94 9.10 -26.76
N TYR A 957 41.69 9.46 -26.97
CA TYR A 957 41.07 9.60 -28.29
C TYR A 957 40.59 11.03 -28.53
N LYS A 958 40.93 11.60 -29.68
CA LYS A 958 40.38 12.87 -30.15
C LYS A 958 39.89 12.73 -31.59
N ASP A 959 38.60 12.96 -31.81
CA ASP A 959 38.02 13.13 -33.14
C ASP A 959 37.72 14.60 -33.40
N THR A 960 38.01 15.04 -34.62
CA THR A 960 37.75 16.41 -35.14
C THR A 960 36.76 16.42 -36.30
N GLY A 961 36.15 15.29 -36.65
CA GLY A 961 35.07 15.20 -37.63
C GLY A 961 33.71 15.65 -37.10
N SER A 962 32.75 15.84 -38.01
CA SER A 962 31.36 16.22 -37.67
C SER A 962 30.64 15.21 -36.76
N ASN A 963 31.09 13.96 -36.78
CA ASN A 963 30.48 12.86 -36.03
C ASN A 963 31.22 12.60 -34.70
N SER A 964 32.10 13.52 -34.27
CA SER A 964 32.92 13.38 -33.06
C SER A 964 32.09 13.07 -31.81
N ILE A 965 32.65 12.23 -30.94
CA ILE A 965 32.02 11.78 -29.69
C ILE A 965 32.10 12.88 -28.62
N SER A 966 33.12 13.73 -28.67
CA SER A 966 33.34 14.86 -27.77
C SER A 966 34.26 15.89 -28.45
N PRO A 967 34.01 17.21 -28.32
CA PRO A 967 34.93 18.23 -28.83
C PRO A 967 36.30 18.19 -28.12
N ASP A 968 36.31 17.73 -26.86
CA ASP A 968 37.52 17.54 -26.05
C ASP A 968 38.02 16.08 -26.09
N PRO A 969 39.35 15.84 -25.95
CA PRO A 969 39.92 14.50 -25.94
C PRO A 969 39.38 13.59 -24.82
N VAL A 970 38.88 12.44 -25.22
CA VAL A 970 38.29 11.40 -24.38
C VAL A 970 39.38 10.46 -23.86
N VAL A 971 39.24 10.00 -22.61
CA VAL A 971 40.12 8.97 -22.00
C VAL A 971 39.35 7.75 -21.49
N GLY A 972 38.02 7.81 -21.49
CA GLY A 972 37.17 6.79 -20.92
C GLY A 972 35.72 7.22 -20.90
N TRP A 973 34.94 6.57 -20.04
CA TRP A 973 33.51 6.76 -19.92
C TRP A 973 33.07 6.97 -18.48
N ASP A 974 32.11 7.88 -18.30
CA ASP A 974 31.45 8.22 -17.04
C ASP A 974 30.11 7.48 -16.95
N PHE A 975 29.84 6.90 -15.78
CA PHE A 975 28.60 6.20 -15.44
C PHE A 975 27.99 6.83 -14.18
N ASN A 976 27.19 7.88 -14.37
CA ASN A 976 26.55 8.61 -13.28
C ASN A 976 25.25 7.93 -12.84
N TYR A 977 25.33 7.14 -11.77
CA TYR A 977 24.19 6.40 -11.24
C TYR A 977 23.12 7.33 -10.60
N TYR A 978 23.39 8.62 -10.38
CA TYR A 978 22.39 9.55 -9.84
C TYR A 978 21.58 10.24 -10.93
N THR A 979 22.24 10.85 -11.94
CA THR A 979 21.57 11.59 -13.03
C THR A 979 21.33 10.76 -14.30
N PHE A 980 21.63 9.45 -14.26
CA PHE A 980 21.51 8.50 -15.38
C PHE A 980 22.42 8.85 -16.58
N ASP A 981 23.47 9.66 -16.38
CA ASP A 981 24.38 10.09 -17.43
C ASP A 981 25.41 9.01 -17.80
N PHE A 982 25.54 8.74 -19.10
CA PHE A 982 26.47 7.78 -19.69
C PHE A 982 27.24 8.52 -20.79
N PHE A 983 28.44 9.01 -20.48
CA PHE A 983 29.07 10.09 -21.26
C PHE A 983 30.59 9.96 -21.38
N PRO A 984 31.23 10.42 -22.48
CA PRO A 984 32.69 10.44 -22.60
C PRO A 984 33.35 11.34 -21.55
N ILE A 985 34.37 10.85 -20.84
CA ILE A 985 35.13 11.64 -19.86
C ILE A 985 36.50 12.08 -20.40
N THR A 986 36.92 13.29 -20.02
CA THR A 986 38.19 13.90 -20.45
C THR A 986 39.27 13.79 -19.37
N HIS A 987 40.54 13.93 -19.79
CA HIS A 987 41.70 13.79 -18.91
C HIS A 987 41.76 14.78 -17.72
N PHE A 988 41.02 15.90 -17.77
CA PHE A 988 40.98 16.89 -16.69
C PHE A 988 40.25 16.38 -15.44
N SER A 989 39.20 15.58 -15.65
CA SER A 989 38.38 14.99 -14.58
C SER A 989 39.00 13.75 -13.94
N THR A 990 40.00 13.14 -14.59
CA THR A 990 40.65 11.88 -14.19
C THR A 990 42.12 12.07 -13.78
N GLY A 991 42.40 13.13 -13.02
CA GLY A 991 43.73 13.39 -12.44
C GLY A 991 44.86 13.63 -13.44
N GLY A 992 44.55 13.97 -14.70
CA GLY A 992 45.55 14.03 -15.77
C GLY A 992 45.94 12.66 -16.34
N ARG A 993 45.05 11.65 -16.21
CA ARG A 993 45.22 10.20 -16.49
C ARG A 993 45.90 9.39 -15.37
N LYS A 994 45.95 9.92 -14.15
CA LYS A 994 46.63 9.28 -13.01
C LYS A 994 45.70 8.68 -11.95
N ASP A 995 44.41 8.98 -12.04
CA ASP A 995 43.38 8.35 -11.22
C ASP A 995 43.33 6.83 -11.52
N ALA A 996 42.66 6.04 -10.68
CA ALA A 996 42.46 4.61 -10.93
C ALA A 996 40.98 4.30 -11.15
N CYS A 997 40.70 3.66 -12.28
CA CYS A 997 39.36 3.45 -12.86
C CYS A 997 39.21 1.99 -13.29
N PHE A 998 37.98 1.54 -13.56
CA PHE A 998 37.74 0.17 -14.05
C PHE A 998 38.20 -0.01 -15.49
N VAL A 999 38.46 -1.26 -15.88
CA VAL A 999 38.84 -1.64 -17.26
C VAL A 999 37.93 -2.75 -17.75
N ARG A 1000 37.25 -2.49 -18.87
CA ARG A 1000 36.42 -3.44 -19.61
C ARG A 1000 37.05 -3.77 -20.96
N CYS A 1001 36.88 -5.01 -21.40
CA CYS A 1001 37.46 -5.51 -22.64
C CYS A 1001 36.41 -5.99 -23.65
N VAL A 1002 36.83 -6.05 -24.91
CA VAL A 1002 36.11 -6.59 -26.06
C VAL A 1002 36.98 -7.62 -26.77
N ARG A 1003 36.36 -8.53 -27.52
CA ARG A 1003 37.07 -9.48 -28.39
C ARG A 1003 37.82 -8.72 -29.47
N LYS A 1004 39.06 -9.10 -29.70
CA LYS A 1004 39.90 -8.59 -30.79
C LYS A 1004 39.57 -9.39 -32.05
N LYS A 1005 39.12 -8.68 -33.09
CA LYS A 1005 38.89 -9.20 -34.44
C LYS A 1005 40.18 -9.12 -35.26
#